data_AF-V2W410-F1
#
_entry.id   AF-V2W410-F1
#
_cell.length_a   1.000
_cell.length_b   1.000
_cell.length_c   1.000
_cell.angle_alpha   90.00
_cell.angle_beta   90.00
_cell.angle_gamma   90.00
#
_symmetry.space_group_name_H-M   'P 1'
#
loop_
_entity.id
_entity.type
_entity.pdbx_description
1 polymer ?
#
loop_
_entity_poly.entity_id
_entity_poly.type
_entity_poly.pdbx_seq_one_letter_code
_entity_poly.pdbx_strand_id
1 'polypeptide(L)'
;MSISNSNGITVDGGIHNFVFGDQKTTNYIKESSDNEFFMLLAGKAARNALYDSEQRYPLPSCHPGTRAPVLDKLSRWIEGEDGTRNTSVYWLYGPAGVGKSAIAQALSEKYAASKLAAAFFFSRNDPSRDKLQPFVASIAYQLMLVDSRLRLLIIDSIRSDPNMFDTSCENQFRKLILEPFFKLDAAEGPYLVIIDGLDECVEFSSQGRLLAMIREAYTYVPATPFRLIFIVCSRPELLIRHGFAHQGFAPILSRIEINASGQSNKDITAYLFDQFASLRQKHHRFLCYNSEDGLWPAEDDIFQLARRACGQFIFAVTVIKYVDTIDDLPQDRLQTILQLRTEGIHNSPYPELDLLYRQILSACSKWAKVQPVLRLLVTPHRSAGNLSLRGKGIAWRSAWIMSLLLDLRESEIAVLLSRLHSVLYVPESDHVDIRILHTSFVEFLQDPVRSGHYYTQRLTDPEYFELVSILLLRTPSKMLAQYPPHYTLNVCQPLKELAIVACWEWADYCINVKLPNAQLLTAMDEFELHSALALGLCLHKERWGEKLEVPLDMVGYVFSRSKEPLSWAQALVDRKPVRLIKGLESFSNGFRVGFHPSSSPGCWRYGLVLSSILDVDWRYSEFREAFFEILFPEYEPDVLPQYRVPAILPAISQMEFPEDWVVIYVTRKQGTLLNKLVDSLLAGPCRGGRRERGRWSTRTVLDTRKDDVLGEPLTWKEQEDQTRKLAEDIINGTDHICGGNWSKRWDLHRLRKLLTNYRRQLGLSEDWGATMSH
;
A
#
# COMPACT_ATOMS: atom_id res chain seq x y z
N MET A 1 -34.57 -21.41 34.25
CA MET A 1 -34.21 -22.35 35.34
C MET A 1 -35.43 -23.21 35.62
N SER A 2 -35.28 -24.53 35.53
CA SER A 2 -36.26 -25.47 36.10
C SER A 2 -35.81 -25.74 37.54
N ILE A 3 -36.70 -25.53 38.50
CA ILE A 3 -36.49 -25.92 39.90
C ILE A 3 -37.51 -27.01 40.19
N SER A 4 -37.06 -28.26 40.27
CA SER A 4 -37.87 -29.39 40.73
C SER A 4 -37.56 -29.68 42.20
N ASN A 5 -38.59 -29.94 43.02
CA ASN A 5 -38.55 -30.25 44.46
C ASN A 5 -38.34 -29.09 45.45
N SER A 6 -39.09 -27.99 45.29
CA SER A 6 -39.28 -27.02 46.37
C SER A 6 -40.76 -26.90 46.73
N ASN A 7 -41.17 -27.41 47.89
CA ASN A 7 -42.48 -27.10 48.48
C ASN A 7 -42.35 -25.90 49.42
N GLY A 8 -43.26 -24.93 49.28
CA GLY A 8 -43.38 -23.80 50.21
C GLY A 8 -42.74 -22.47 49.78
N ILE A 9 -42.70 -22.15 48.48
CA ILE A 9 -42.31 -20.80 48.01
C ILE A 9 -43.51 -20.15 47.33
N THR A 10 -43.97 -19.02 47.88
CA THR A 10 -44.91 -18.11 47.22
C THR A 10 -44.09 -17.01 46.55
N VAL A 11 -44.09 -16.98 45.21
CA VAL A 11 -43.54 -15.85 44.44
C VAL A 11 -44.72 -15.01 43.98
N ASP A 12 -44.79 -13.77 44.43
CA ASP A 12 -45.80 -12.80 44.00
C ASP A 12 -45.14 -11.76 43.09
N GLY A 13 -45.71 -11.55 41.89
CA GLY A 13 -45.31 -10.47 40.97
C GLY A 13 -44.51 -10.83 39.70
N GLY A 14 -44.76 -11.96 39.04
CA GLY A 14 -44.17 -12.29 37.72
C GLY A 14 -45.17 -12.29 36.57
N ILE A 15 -44.84 -11.66 35.43
CA ILE A 15 -45.57 -11.83 34.15
C ILE A 15 -45.04 -13.11 33.48
N HIS A 16 -45.91 -14.12 33.37
CA HIS A 16 -45.61 -15.36 32.65
C HIS A 16 -46.12 -15.26 31.20
N ASN A 17 -45.20 -15.23 30.23
CA ASN A 17 -45.57 -15.44 28.83
C ASN A 17 -45.71 -16.95 28.58
N PHE A 18 -46.95 -17.43 28.48
CA PHE A 18 -47.25 -18.75 27.93
C PHE A 18 -47.24 -18.67 26.41
N VAL A 19 -46.33 -19.40 25.77
CA VAL A 19 -46.27 -19.52 24.30
C VAL A 19 -46.78 -20.90 23.91
N PHE A 20 -47.89 -20.95 23.18
CA PHE A 20 -48.36 -22.18 22.52
C PHE A 20 -47.86 -22.17 21.07
N GLY A 21 -46.79 -22.92 20.80
CA GLY A 21 -46.27 -23.16 19.45
C GLY A 21 -44.74 -23.31 19.41
N ASP A 22 -44.25 -24.07 18.42
CA ASP A 22 -42.82 -24.32 18.23
C ASP A 22 -42.09 -23.05 17.77
N GLN A 23 -41.19 -22.54 18.61
CA GLN A 23 -40.33 -21.43 18.27
C GLN A 23 -39.08 -21.97 17.52
N LYS A 24 -39.05 -21.84 16.19
CA LYS A 24 -37.81 -22.05 15.42
C LYS A 24 -36.97 -20.77 15.42
N THR A 25 -36.04 -20.67 16.35
CA THR A 25 -35.00 -19.64 16.37
C THR A 25 -33.96 -19.98 15.31
N THR A 26 -33.96 -19.29 14.17
CA THR A 26 -32.84 -19.30 13.22
C THR A 26 -31.92 -18.15 13.57
N ASN A 27 -30.88 -18.44 14.35
CA ASN A 27 -29.79 -17.51 14.57
C ASN A 27 -28.95 -17.45 13.29
N TYR A 28 -29.09 -16.37 12.51
CA TYR A 28 -28.09 -16.01 11.51
C TYR A 28 -26.87 -15.44 12.24
N ILE A 29 -26.01 -16.32 12.74
CA ILE A 29 -24.61 -15.95 13.02
C ILE A 29 -23.96 -15.87 11.65
N LYS A 30 -23.62 -14.66 11.20
CA LYS A 30 -22.74 -14.48 10.04
C LYS A 30 -21.36 -14.93 10.49
N GLU A 31 -21.08 -16.24 10.47
CA GLU A 31 -19.74 -16.76 10.66
C GLU A 31 -18.85 -16.13 9.59
N SER A 32 -17.98 -15.21 9.99
CA SER A 32 -16.92 -14.69 9.13
C SER A 32 -16.16 -15.89 8.56
N SER A 33 -16.23 -16.09 7.24
CA SER A 33 -15.63 -17.26 6.61
C SER A 33 -14.11 -17.28 6.85
N ASP A 34 -13.51 -18.46 7.01
CA ASP A 34 -12.06 -18.66 7.11
C ASP A 34 -11.26 -17.94 6.01
N ASN A 35 -11.90 -17.71 4.86
CA ASN A 35 -11.33 -16.95 3.75
C ASN A 35 -11.08 -15.47 4.09
N GLU A 36 -11.89 -14.85 4.94
CA GLU A 36 -11.72 -13.45 5.34
C GLU A 36 -10.43 -13.25 6.15
N PHE A 37 -10.20 -14.09 7.16
CA PHE A 37 -8.97 -14.03 7.97
C PHE A 37 -7.72 -14.39 7.17
N PHE A 38 -7.84 -15.35 6.24
CA PHE A 38 -6.76 -15.63 5.30
C PHE A 38 -6.42 -14.42 4.43
N MET A 39 -7.43 -13.73 3.89
CA MET A 39 -7.24 -12.52 3.09
C MET A 39 -6.68 -11.35 3.92
N LEU A 40 -7.07 -11.24 5.19
CA LEU A 40 -6.52 -10.26 6.12
C LEU A 40 -5.02 -10.50 6.35
N LEU A 41 -4.62 -11.74 6.64
CA LEU A 41 -3.21 -12.10 6.79
C LEU A 41 -2.42 -11.89 5.50
N ALA A 42 -2.98 -12.29 4.36
CA ALA A 42 -2.38 -12.10 3.03
C ALA A 42 -2.15 -10.61 2.71
N GLY A 43 -3.03 -9.72 3.20
CA GLY A 43 -2.88 -8.27 3.06
C GLY A 43 -1.78 -7.66 3.96
N LYS A 44 -1.38 -8.35 5.03
CA LYS A 44 -0.27 -7.96 5.91
C LYS A 44 1.07 -8.59 5.52
N ALA A 45 1.03 -9.65 4.70
CA ALA A 45 2.22 -10.34 4.22
C ALA A 45 2.91 -9.60 3.06
N ALA A 46 4.24 -9.59 3.08
CA ALA A 46 5.07 -9.18 1.96
C ALA A 46 5.21 -10.33 0.96
N ARG A 47 4.18 -10.53 0.12
CA ARG A 47 4.15 -11.61 -0.87
C ARG A 47 5.30 -11.55 -1.89
N ASN A 48 5.88 -10.38 -2.10
CA ASN A 48 7.06 -10.18 -2.93
C ASN A 48 8.38 -10.64 -2.29
N ALA A 49 8.36 -11.06 -1.02
CA ALA A 49 9.51 -11.65 -0.33
C ALA A 49 9.56 -13.18 -0.41
N LEU A 50 8.53 -13.84 -0.96
CA LEU A 50 8.45 -15.30 -1.10
C LEU A 50 9.47 -15.83 -2.12
N TYR A 51 9.81 -17.12 -2.02
CA TYR A 51 10.84 -17.72 -2.87
C TYR A 51 10.48 -17.74 -4.37
N ASP A 52 9.18 -17.76 -4.70
CA ASP A 52 8.60 -17.92 -6.03
C ASP A 52 7.94 -16.63 -6.57
N SER A 53 8.19 -15.49 -5.92
CA SER A 53 7.62 -14.21 -6.35
C SER A 53 8.21 -13.72 -7.68
N GLU A 54 7.34 -13.36 -8.62
CA GLU A 54 7.69 -12.72 -9.90
C GLU A 54 8.47 -11.41 -9.72
N GLN A 55 8.18 -10.67 -8.63
CA GLN A 55 8.90 -9.44 -8.31
C GLN A 55 10.37 -9.68 -7.96
N ARG A 56 10.79 -10.94 -7.79
CA ARG A 56 12.19 -11.35 -7.60
C ARG A 56 12.86 -11.83 -8.89
N TYR A 57 12.15 -11.86 -10.02
CA TYR A 57 12.73 -12.26 -11.29
C TYR A 57 13.72 -11.20 -11.85
N PRO A 58 14.86 -11.62 -12.45
CA PRO A 58 15.38 -12.99 -12.47
C PRO A 58 15.87 -13.44 -11.08
N LEU A 59 15.49 -14.66 -10.69
CA LEU A 59 15.82 -15.22 -9.37
C LEU A 59 17.34 -15.43 -9.26
N PRO A 60 17.94 -15.18 -8.07
CA PRO A 60 19.34 -15.55 -7.83
C PRO A 60 19.50 -17.06 -7.96
N SER A 61 20.36 -17.55 -8.85
CA SER A 61 20.60 -18.98 -9.03
C SER A 61 22.08 -19.32 -8.94
N CYS A 62 22.38 -20.52 -8.44
CA CYS A 62 23.74 -21.06 -8.53
C CYS A 62 23.95 -21.59 -9.95
N HIS A 63 25.07 -21.20 -10.57
CA HIS A 63 25.47 -21.79 -11.84
C HIS A 63 25.68 -23.32 -11.67
N PRO A 64 25.24 -24.18 -12.59
CA PRO A 64 25.40 -25.63 -12.45
C PRO A 64 26.82 -26.04 -12.08
N GLY A 65 26.94 -26.97 -11.13
CA GLY A 65 28.23 -27.46 -10.62
C GLY A 65 28.95 -26.51 -9.64
N THR A 66 28.50 -25.26 -9.47
CA THR A 66 29.07 -24.32 -8.49
C THR A 66 28.42 -24.46 -7.12
N ARG A 67 29.14 -24.08 -6.06
CA ARG A 67 28.67 -24.16 -4.66
C ARG A 67 28.18 -25.57 -4.23
N ALA A 68 28.47 -26.60 -5.02
CA ALA A 68 28.00 -27.96 -4.79
C ALA A 68 28.36 -28.49 -3.39
N PRO A 69 29.59 -28.31 -2.86
CA PRO A 69 29.92 -28.77 -1.51
C PRO A 69 29.11 -28.09 -0.41
N VAL A 70 28.74 -26.81 -0.61
CA VAL A 70 27.95 -26.04 0.36
C VAL A 70 26.49 -26.48 0.31
N LEU A 71 25.92 -26.60 -0.89
CA LEU A 71 24.55 -27.06 -1.09
C LEU A 71 24.35 -28.48 -0.55
N ASP A 72 25.31 -29.36 -0.79
CA ASP A 72 25.34 -30.73 -0.30
C ASP A 72 25.40 -30.77 1.23
N LYS A 73 26.31 -30.02 1.85
CA LYS A 73 26.40 -29.92 3.33
C LYS A 73 25.10 -29.43 3.97
N LEU A 74 24.46 -28.39 3.41
CA LEU A 74 23.20 -27.86 3.91
C LEU A 74 22.04 -28.83 3.67
N SER A 75 22.04 -29.53 2.53
CA SER A 75 21.04 -30.55 2.22
C SER A 75 21.09 -31.70 3.23
N ARG A 76 22.28 -32.25 3.51
CA ARG A 76 22.42 -33.30 4.54
C ARG A 76 21.90 -32.86 5.89
N TRP A 77 22.19 -31.62 6.29
CA TRP A 77 21.68 -31.05 7.54
C TRP A 77 20.14 -30.91 7.54
N ILE A 78 19.53 -30.47 6.44
CA ILE A 78 18.06 -30.39 6.30
C ILE A 78 17.44 -31.78 6.43
N GLU A 79 17.99 -32.76 5.72
CA GLU A 79 17.53 -34.16 5.75
C GLU A 79 17.74 -34.81 7.12
N GLY A 80 18.78 -34.42 7.86
CA GLY A 80 19.21 -35.11 9.07
C GLY A 80 19.92 -36.43 8.78
N GLU A 81 20.48 -36.58 7.57
CA GLU A 81 21.31 -37.73 7.19
C GLU A 81 22.49 -37.89 8.15
N ASP A 82 22.87 -39.13 8.46
CA ASP A 82 24.04 -39.48 9.26
C ASP A 82 24.14 -38.78 10.64
N GLY A 83 23.00 -38.39 11.24
CA GLY A 83 22.97 -37.66 12.51
C GLY A 83 23.50 -36.22 12.41
N THR A 84 23.61 -35.68 11.19
CA THR A 84 24.14 -34.32 10.93
C THR A 84 23.24 -33.20 11.49
N ARG A 85 21.95 -33.46 11.70
CA ARG A 85 21.01 -32.50 12.29
C ARG A 85 21.00 -32.59 13.82
N ASN A 86 22.07 -32.08 14.43
CA ASN A 86 22.20 -31.87 15.88
C ASN A 86 21.79 -30.45 16.34
N THR A 87 21.38 -29.61 15.40
CA THR A 87 21.10 -28.18 15.58
C THR A 87 19.86 -27.79 14.79
N SER A 88 19.20 -26.70 15.18
CA SER A 88 17.92 -26.26 14.57
C SER A 88 18.05 -24.97 13.79
N VAL A 89 19.16 -24.25 13.93
CA VAL A 89 19.45 -22.99 13.24
C VAL A 89 20.78 -23.12 12.53
N TYR A 90 20.82 -22.72 11.26
CA TYR A 90 22.04 -22.62 10.45
C TYR A 90 22.26 -21.19 10.04
N TRP A 91 23.43 -20.64 10.32
CA TRP A 91 23.83 -19.31 9.86
C TRP A 91 24.85 -19.42 8.72
N LEU A 92 24.42 -19.07 7.51
CA LEU A 92 25.26 -18.96 6.33
C LEU A 92 25.66 -17.49 6.13
N TYR A 93 26.95 -17.17 6.28
CA TYR A 93 27.40 -15.79 6.26
C TYR A 93 28.60 -15.54 5.37
N GLY A 94 28.78 -14.30 4.94
CA GLY A 94 29.87 -13.91 4.05
C GLY A 94 29.68 -12.51 3.47
N PRO A 95 30.69 -11.96 2.78
CA PRO A 95 30.63 -10.61 2.21
C PRO A 95 29.58 -10.49 1.08
N ALA A 96 29.41 -9.28 0.56
CA ALA A 96 28.52 -9.03 -0.57
C ALA A 96 28.92 -9.86 -1.80
N GLY A 97 27.94 -10.30 -2.58
CA GLY A 97 28.20 -10.88 -3.90
C GLY A 97 28.82 -12.28 -3.95
N VAL A 98 29.00 -12.97 -2.82
CA VAL A 98 29.55 -14.35 -2.79
C VAL A 98 28.52 -15.44 -3.15
N GLY A 99 27.24 -15.08 -3.35
CA GLY A 99 26.19 -16.03 -3.78
C GLY A 99 25.33 -16.62 -2.66
N LYS A 100 25.24 -15.96 -1.49
CA LYS A 100 24.39 -16.42 -0.37
C LYS A 100 22.90 -16.55 -0.77
N SER A 101 22.35 -15.52 -1.41
CA SER A 101 20.96 -15.52 -1.88
C SER A 101 20.69 -16.57 -2.94
N ALA A 102 21.70 -16.89 -3.79
CA ALA A 102 21.60 -17.96 -4.78
C ALA A 102 21.56 -19.35 -4.10
N ILE A 103 22.34 -19.56 -3.04
CA ILE A 103 22.28 -20.79 -2.23
C ILE A 103 20.92 -20.89 -1.52
N ALA A 104 20.44 -19.80 -0.93
CA ALA A 104 19.13 -19.74 -0.28
C ALA A 104 18.01 -20.09 -1.27
N GLN A 105 18.01 -19.48 -2.46
CA GLN A 105 17.04 -19.75 -3.51
C GLN A 105 17.09 -21.21 -3.98
N ALA A 106 18.28 -21.75 -4.25
CA ALA A 106 18.44 -23.15 -4.68
C ALA A 106 17.90 -24.14 -3.64
N LEU A 107 18.10 -23.87 -2.35
CA LEU A 107 17.52 -24.68 -1.27
C LEU A 107 16.00 -24.51 -1.18
N SER A 108 15.48 -23.28 -1.33
CA SER A 108 14.04 -23.06 -1.38
C SER A 108 13.39 -23.87 -2.51
N GLU A 109 13.91 -23.77 -3.74
CA GLU A 109 13.39 -24.51 -4.89
C GLU A 109 13.49 -26.03 -4.70
N LYS A 110 14.63 -26.53 -4.20
CA LYS A 110 14.83 -27.97 -3.93
C LYS A 110 13.81 -28.52 -2.93
N TYR A 111 13.45 -27.75 -1.92
CA TYR A 111 12.59 -28.20 -0.81
C TYR A 111 11.14 -27.73 -0.89
N ALA A 112 10.76 -26.97 -1.93
CA ALA A 112 9.44 -26.39 -2.11
C ALA A 112 8.28 -27.40 -1.98
N ALA A 113 8.43 -28.59 -2.56
CA ALA A 113 7.40 -29.63 -2.56
C ALA A 113 7.49 -30.62 -1.38
N SER A 114 8.41 -30.40 -0.43
CA SER A 114 8.64 -31.34 0.68
C SER A 114 8.74 -30.65 2.04
N LYS A 115 9.88 -30.06 2.35
CA LYS A 115 10.20 -29.54 3.70
C LYS A 115 10.07 -28.03 3.83
N LEU A 116 10.10 -27.27 2.72
CA LEU A 116 10.04 -25.81 2.80
C LEU A 116 8.68 -25.36 3.32
N ALA A 117 8.69 -24.78 4.51
CA ALA A 117 7.51 -24.27 5.18
C ALA A 117 7.30 -22.77 4.88
N ALA A 118 8.39 -22.02 4.81
CA ALA A 118 8.37 -20.62 4.41
C ALA A 118 9.75 -20.14 3.94
N ALA A 119 9.78 -19.12 3.10
CA ALA A 119 10.97 -18.35 2.80
C ALA A 119 10.67 -16.85 2.87
N PHE A 120 11.65 -16.07 3.34
CA PHE A 120 11.57 -14.62 3.34
C PHE A 120 12.90 -14.02 2.89
N PHE A 121 12.87 -13.36 1.73
CA PHE A 121 14.02 -12.67 1.15
C PHE A 121 13.90 -11.18 1.40
N PHE A 122 14.63 -10.68 2.40
CA PHE A 122 14.74 -9.25 2.65
C PHE A 122 15.36 -8.55 1.45
N SER A 123 14.96 -7.29 1.22
CA SER A 123 15.64 -6.46 0.24
C SER A 123 15.67 -5.00 0.68
N ARG A 124 16.88 -4.45 0.84
CA ARG A 124 17.09 -3.04 1.24
C ARG A 124 16.56 -2.05 0.19
N ASN A 125 16.39 -2.54 -1.04
CA ASN A 125 15.89 -1.75 -2.17
C ASN A 125 14.36 -1.77 -2.25
N ASP A 126 13.66 -2.52 -1.41
CA ASP A 126 12.21 -2.74 -1.50
C ASP A 126 11.53 -2.50 -0.14
N PRO A 127 10.88 -1.34 0.06
CA PRO A 127 10.28 -0.94 1.34
C PRO A 127 9.22 -1.89 1.89
N SER A 128 8.64 -2.76 1.07
CA SER A 128 7.66 -3.74 1.57
C SER A 128 8.32 -4.95 2.24
N ARG A 129 9.64 -5.10 2.14
CA ARG A 129 10.41 -6.25 2.67
C ARG A 129 11.81 -5.86 3.17
N ASP A 130 12.00 -4.60 3.55
CA ASP A 130 13.21 -4.09 4.20
C ASP A 130 13.06 -4.01 5.74
N LYS A 131 11.89 -4.35 6.28
CA LYS A 131 11.55 -4.26 7.71
C LYS A 131 11.03 -5.57 8.28
N LEU A 132 11.07 -5.68 9.60
CA LEU A 132 10.55 -6.84 10.33
C LEU A 132 9.02 -6.88 10.39
N GLN A 133 8.34 -5.74 10.27
CA GLN A 133 6.89 -5.62 10.38
C GLN A 133 6.10 -6.68 9.56
N PRO A 134 6.35 -6.89 8.25
CA PRO A 134 5.64 -7.90 7.46
C PRO A 134 6.16 -9.33 7.64
N PHE A 135 7.32 -9.53 8.30
CA PHE A 135 8.01 -10.82 8.35
C PHE A 135 7.13 -11.91 8.95
N VAL A 136 6.61 -11.69 10.16
CA VAL A 136 5.82 -12.70 10.88
C VAL A 136 4.54 -13.06 10.12
N ALA A 137 3.81 -12.05 9.62
CA ALA A 137 2.62 -12.26 8.83
C ALA A 137 2.91 -13.06 7.54
N SER A 138 4.08 -12.83 6.91
CA SER A 138 4.50 -13.54 5.70
C SER A 138 4.88 -15.00 5.96
N ILE A 139 5.53 -15.29 7.09
CA ILE A 139 5.82 -16.66 7.50
C ILE A 139 4.51 -17.39 7.84
N ALA A 140 3.65 -16.80 8.68
CA ALA A 140 2.35 -17.36 9.03
C ALA A 140 1.49 -17.63 7.78
N TYR A 141 1.46 -16.70 6.83
CA TYR A 141 0.75 -16.86 5.57
C TYR A 141 1.22 -18.09 4.79
N GLN A 142 2.55 -18.29 4.67
CA GLN A 142 3.11 -19.45 3.98
C GLN A 142 2.82 -20.76 4.72
N LEU A 143 2.89 -20.76 6.07
CA LEU A 143 2.54 -21.93 6.87
C LEU A 143 1.10 -22.39 6.64
N MET A 144 0.16 -21.46 6.47
CA MET A 144 -1.23 -21.78 6.14
C MET A 144 -1.42 -22.42 4.75
N LEU A 145 -0.46 -22.24 3.84
CA LEU A 145 -0.47 -22.85 2.51
C LEU A 145 0.14 -24.26 2.53
N VAL A 146 1.09 -24.51 3.43
CA VAL A 146 1.83 -25.77 3.51
C VAL A 146 1.11 -26.82 4.36
N ASP A 147 0.44 -26.44 5.44
CA ASP A 147 -0.29 -27.38 6.31
C ASP A 147 -1.68 -26.85 6.68
N SER A 148 -2.72 -27.60 6.30
CA SER A 148 -4.12 -27.29 6.61
C SER A 148 -4.43 -27.25 8.12
N ARG A 149 -3.70 -27.99 8.95
CA ARG A 149 -3.85 -27.96 10.42
C ARG A 149 -3.30 -26.66 10.98
N LEU A 150 -2.12 -26.23 10.51
CA LEU A 150 -1.57 -24.91 10.85
C LEU A 150 -2.50 -23.79 10.37
N ARG A 151 -3.11 -23.96 9.18
CA ARG A 151 -4.13 -23.02 8.68
C ARG A 151 -5.25 -22.78 9.69
N LEU A 152 -5.85 -23.84 10.21
CA LEU A 152 -6.93 -23.75 11.19
C LEU A 152 -6.46 -23.08 12.48
N LEU A 153 -5.33 -23.52 13.03
CA LEU A 153 -4.78 -22.99 14.28
C LEU A 153 -4.41 -21.50 14.19
N ILE A 154 -3.85 -21.06 13.05
CA ILE A 154 -3.48 -19.66 12.81
C ILE A 154 -4.74 -18.80 12.64
N ILE A 155 -5.75 -19.27 11.90
CA ILE A 155 -7.02 -18.56 11.75
C ILE A 155 -7.71 -18.40 13.11
N ASP A 156 -7.73 -19.45 13.94
CA ASP A 156 -8.29 -19.39 15.28
C ASP A 156 -7.57 -18.34 16.15
N SER A 157 -6.24 -18.27 16.08
CA SER A 157 -5.45 -17.22 16.75
C SER A 157 -5.86 -15.82 16.30
N ILE A 158 -6.02 -15.58 14.99
CA ILE A 158 -6.44 -14.27 14.46
C ILE A 158 -7.88 -13.95 14.87
N ARG A 159 -8.79 -14.93 14.78
CA ARG A 159 -10.20 -14.77 15.16
C ARG A 159 -10.35 -14.40 16.64
N SER A 160 -9.50 -14.96 17.50
CA SER A 160 -9.54 -14.73 18.95
C SER A 160 -8.99 -13.36 19.39
N ASP A 161 -8.23 -12.67 18.54
CA ASP A 161 -7.57 -11.40 18.86
C ASP A 161 -7.69 -10.41 17.68
N PRO A 162 -8.74 -9.56 17.68
CA PRO A 162 -8.93 -8.55 16.63
C PRO A 162 -7.76 -7.56 16.48
N ASN A 163 -6.92 -7.41 17.52
CA ASN A 163 -5.77 -6.51 17.51
C ASN A 163 -4.46 -7.21 17.11
N MET A 164 -4.50 -8.46 16.65
CA MET A 164 -3.33 -9.30 16.36
C MET A 164 -2.21 -8.55 15.62
N PHE A 165 -2.55 -7.83 14.55
CA PHE A 165 -1.58 -7.16 13.68
C PHE A 165 -1.09 -5.80 14.20
N ASP A 166 -1.69 -5.29 15.28
CA ASP A 166 -1.27 -4.06 15.97
C ASP A 166 -0.43 -4.39 17.22
N THR A 167 -0.28 -5.67 17.57
CA THR A 167 0.64 -6.12 18.62
C THR A 167 2.10 -6.15 18.16
N SER A 168 3.04 -6.28 19.10
CA SER A 168 4.46 -6.41 18.79
C SER A 168 4.77 -7.63 17.91
N CYS A 169 5.83 -7.55 17.09
CA CYS A 169 6.27 -8.68 16.27
C CYS A 169 6.53 -9.95 17.10
N GLU A 170 7.05 -9.79 18.32
CA GLU A 170 7.28 -10.89 19.27
C GLU A 170 5.97 -11.58 19.67
N ASN A 171 4.91 -10.81 19.92
CA ASN A 171 3.59 -11.35 20.23
C ASN A 171 2.96 -12.03 19.02
N GLN A 172 3.07 -11.43 17.84
CA GLN A 172 2.62 -12.05 16.60
C GLN A 172 3.37 -13.37 16.36
N PHE A 173 4.69 -13.41 16.54
CA PHE A 173 5.50 -14.61 16.33
C PHE A 173 5.09 -15.72 17.29
N ARG A 174 4.83 -15.39 18.55
CA ARG A 174 4.33 -16.35 19.53
C ARG A 174 2.96 -16.91 19.16
N LYS A 175 1.98 -16.04 18.91
CA LYS A 175 0.58 -16.46 18.69
C LYS A 175 0.32 -17.08 17.32
N LEU A 176 1.06 -16.67 16.28
CA LEU A 176 0.84 -17.10 14.90
C LEU A 176 1.82 -18.17 14.43
N ILE A 177 2.92 -18.41 15.15
CA ILE A 177 3.91 -19.42 14.77
C ILE A 177 4.15 -20.39 15.92
N LEU A 178 4.62 -19.92 17.09
CA LEU A 178 4.99 -20.83 18.18
C LEU A 178 3.83 -21.65 18.72
N GLU A 179 2.75 -20.98 19.14
CA GLU A 179 1.58 -21.64 19.74
C GLU A 179 0.90 -22.64 18.77
N PRO A 180 0.68 -22.32 17.47
CA PRO A 180 0.21 -23.30 16.50
C PRO A 180 1.10 -24.55 16.40
N PHE A 181 2.43 -24.38 16.38
CA PHE A 181 3.34 -25.53 16.31
C PHE A 181 3.33 -26.39 17.57
N PHE A 182 3.08 -25.82 18.75
CA PHE A 182 2.97 -26.59 19.99
C PHE A 182 1.66 -27.37 20.10
N LYS A 183 0.60 -26.94 19.39
CA LYS A 183 -0.69 -27.63 19.31
C LYS A 183 -0.73 -28.71 18.22
N LEU A 184 0.29 -28.81 17.37
CA LEU A 184 0.34 -29.77 16.28
C LEU A 184 0.74 -31.18 16.79
N ASP A 185 -0.03 -32.21 16.44
CA ASP A 185 0.25 -33.60 16.82
C ASP A 185 1.63 -34.09 16.33
N ALA A 186 2.22 -35.06 17.06
CA ALA A 186 3.64 -35.44 17.06
C ALA A 186 4.25 -36.01 15.76
N ALA A 187 3.51 -36.15 14.66
CA ALA A 187 3.89 -37.08 13.59
C ALA A 187 4.80 -36.52 12.47
N GLU A 188 4.82 -35.21 12.20
CA GLU A 188 5.47 -34.66 10.98
C GLU A 188 6.46 -33.50 11.25
N GLY A 189 7.57 -33.48 10.49
CA GLY A 189 8.65 -32.49 10.54
C GLY A 189 10.00 -33.03 10.02
N PRO A 190 11.04 -32.17 9.85
CA PRO A 190 11.06 -30.76 10.21
C PRO A 190 10.43 -29.85 9.14
N TYR A 191 10.03 -28.66 9.57
CA TYR A 191 9.55 -27.57 8.71
C TYR A 191 10.70 -26.58 8.49
N LEU A 192 11.12 -26.36 7.24
CA LEU A 192 12.25 -25.49 6.91
C LEU A 192 11.80 -24.05 6.68
N VAL A 193 12.43 -23.11 7.37
CA VAL A 193 12.29 -21.67 7.14
C VAL A 193 13.62 -21.10 6.65
N ILE A 194 13.61 -20.46 5.48
CA ILE A 194 14.78 -19.79 4.92
C ILE A 194 14.60 -18.28 5.03
N ILE A 195 15.57 -17.61 5.65
CA ILE A 195 15.61 -16.16 5.82
C ILE A 195 16.86 -15.66 5.12
N ASP A 196 16.69 -14.96 4.00
CA ASP A 196 17.80 -14.40 3.23
C ASP A 196 17.90 -12.88 3.41
N GLY A 197 19.12 -12.38 3.52
CA GLY A 197 19.40 -10.95 3.59
C GLY A 197 19.04 -10.31 4.91
N LEU A 198 19.25 -10.96 6.07
CA LEU A 198 18.94 -10.31 7.37
C LEU A 198 19.66 -8.95 7.55
N ASP A 199 20.86 -8.79 6.97
CA ASP A 199 21.59 -7.52 6.91
C ASP A 199 20.93 -6.45 6.03
N GLU A 200 20.00 -6.85 5.16
CA GLU A 200 19.21 -5.93 4.34
C GLU A 200 18.00 -5.35 5.10
N CYS A 201 17.72 -5.83 6.32
CA CYS A 201 16.74 -5.20 7.19
C CYS A 201 17.27 -3.84 7.69
N VAL A 202 16.59 -2.75 7.31
CA VAL A 202 17.06 -1.37 7.53
C VAL A 202 16.97 -0.91 8.99
N GLU A 203 16.14 -1.58 9.79
CA GLU A 203 16.02 -1.32 11.22
C GLU A 203 17.03 -2.19 11.98
N PHE A 204 18.17 -1.61 12.34
CA PHE A 204 19.25 -2.31 13.02
C PHE A 204 18.82 -3.08 14.28
N SER A 205 17.92 -2.51 15.10
CA SER A 205 17.36 -3.19 16.27
C SER A 205 16.52 -4.41 15.90
N SER A 206 15.83 -4.37 14.75
CA SER A 206 14.96 -5.43 14.26
C SER A 206 15.73 -6.69 13.86
N GLN A 207 16.99 -6.57 13.43
CA GLN A 207 17.88 -7.73 13.18
C GLN A 207 18.08 -8.56 14.46
N GLY A 208 18.41 -7.90 15.58
CA GLY A 208 18.57 -8.56 16.88
C GLY A 208 17.27 -9.11 17.45
N ARG A 209 16.14 -8.39 17.24
CA ARG A 209 14.80 -8.84 17.66
C ARG A 209 14.39 -10.13 16.95
N LEU A 210 14.62 -10.25 15.64
CA LEU A 210 14.34 -11.48 14.89
C LEU A 210 15.13 -12.67 15.45
N LEU A 211 16.42 -12.49 15.72
CA LEU A 211 17.25 -13.54 16.32
C LEU A 211 16.78 -13.88 17.75
N ALA A 212 16.34 -12.90 18.53
CA ALA A 212 15.77 -13.12 19.85
C ALA A 212 14.48 -13.96 19.80
N MET A 213 13.60 -13.72 18.81
CA MET A 213 12.38 -14.51 18.59
C MET A 213 12.70 -15.96 18.20
N ILE A 214 13.64 -16.17 17.26
CA ILE A 214 14.09 -17.53 16.87
C ILE A 214 14.66 -18.26 18.09
N ARG A 215 15.49 -17.59 18.89
CA ARG A 215 16.03 -18.15 20.12
C ARG A 215 14.92 -18.50 21.13
N GLU A 216 13.97 -17.58 21.35
CA GLU A 216 12.83 -17.78 22.27
C GLU A 216 12.12 -19.09 21.96
N ALA A 217 11.94 -19.41 20.68
CA ALA A 217 11.29 -20.63 20.21
C ALA A 217 11.90 -21.94 20.72
N TYR A 218 13.22 -21.97 20.97
CA TYR A 218 13.94 -23.15 21.46
C TYR A 218 14.31 -23.08 22.94
N THR A 219 14.23 -21.89 23.55
CA THR A 219 14.38 -21.74 25.01
C THR A 219 13.05 -21.89 25.74
N TYR A 220 11.93 -21.70 25.05
CA TYR A 220 10.60 -21.99 25.56
C TYR A 220 10.47 -23.51 25.72
N VAL A 221 10.06 -23.97 26.91
CA VAL A 221 9.99 -25.40 27.24
C VAL A 221 8.53 -25.87 27.27
N PRO A 222 7.93 -26.25 26.13
CA PRO A 222 6.80 -27.16 26.12
C PRO A 222 7.28 -28.62 26.14
N ALA A 223 6.35 -29.53 26.44
CA ALA A 223 6.57 -30.97 26.45
C ALA A 223 6.93 -31.56 25.07
N THR A 224 6.88 -30.75 24.00
CA THR A 224 7.11 -31.16 22.61
C THR A 224 8.23 -30.33 21.95
N PRO A 225 9.14 -30.97 21.18
CA PRO A 225 10.22 -30.27 20.51
C PRO A 225 9.69 -29.36 19.39
N PHE A 226 10.17 -28.13 19.33
CA PHE A 226 9.85 -27.18 18.27
C PHE A 226 10.44 -27.65 16.94
N ARG A 227 9.58 -27.84 15.92
CA ARG A 227 9.91 -28.57 14.66
C ARG A 227 10.34 -27.70 13.50
N LEU A 228 10.30 -26.39 13.66
CA LEU A 228 10.87 -25.49 12.67
C LEU A 228 12.40 -25.61 12.72
N ILE A 229 13.04 -25.55 11.57
CA ILE A 229 14.47 -25.35 11.43
C ILE A 229 14.71 -24.13 10.56
N PHE A 230 15.75 -23.36 10.87
CA PHE A 230 16.00 -22.07 10.22
C PHE A 230 17.33 -22.08 9.50
N ILE A 231 17.34 -21.63 8.25
CA ILE A 231 18.56 -21.17 7.58
C ILE A 231 18.50 -19.65 7.50
N VAL A 232 19.46 -18.98 8.10
CA VAL A 232 19.61 -17.53 8.06
C VAL A 232 20.83 -17.19 7.23
N CYS A 233 20.64 -16.42 6.15
CA CYS A 233 21.70 -15.93 5.29
C CYS A 233 21.92 -14.44 5.51
N SER A 234 23.15 -14.02 5.80
CA SER A 234 23.45 -12.59 5.99
C SER A 234 24.93 -12.22 5.84
N ARG A 235 25.24 -10.93 5.81
CA ARG A 235 26.58 -10.43 6.12
C ARG A 235 26.86 -10.58 7.62
N PRO A 236 28.13 -10.75 8.04
CA PRO A 236 28.51 -10.79 9.45
C PRO A 236 28.59 -9.38 10.06
N GLU A 237 27.51 -8.60 9.93
CA GLU A 237 27.40 -7.28 10.57
C GLU A 237 27.39 -7.41 12.09
N LEU A 238 27.83 -6.36 12.78
CA LEU A 238 28.12 -6.37 14.22
C LEU A 238 26.94 -6.89 15.06
N LEU A 239 25.73 -6.38 14.80
CA LEU A 239 24.53 -6.75 15.57
C LEU A 239 24.08 -8.18 15.32
N ILE A 240 24.20 -8.68 14.09
CA ILE A 240 23.88 -10.08 13.74
C ILE A 240 24.88 -11.02 14.44
N ARG A 241 26.18 -10.67 14.41
CA ARG A 241 27.22 -11.42 15.14
C ARG A 241 26.93 -11.48 16.63
N HIS A 242 26.59 -10.35 17.25
CA HIS A 242 26.23 -10.30 18.67
C HIS A 242 24.97 -11.11 18.98
N GLY A 243 23.94 -11.03 18.13
CA GLY A 243 22.71 -11.81 18.29
C GLY A 243 22.99 -13.32 18.29
N PHE A 244 23.76 -13.82 17.33
CA PHE A 244 24.16 -15.24 17.26
C PHE A 244 25.23 -15.65 18.29
N ALA A 245 25.92 -14.71 18.93
CA ALA A 245 26.86 -14.98 20.01
C ALA A 245 26.17 -15.17 21.38
N HIS A 246 24.86 -14.90 21.47
CA HIS A 246 24.10 -15.11 22.69
C HIS A 246 24.11 -16.59 23.11
N GLN A 247 24.27 -16.87 24.40
CA GLN A 247 24.44 -18.23 24.94
C GLN A 247 23.32 -19.21 24.56
N GLY A 248 22.07 -18.73 24.50
CA GLY A 248 20.92 -19.52 24.05
C GLY A 248 20.99 -20.09 22.62
N PHE A 249 21.89 -19.59 21.77
CA PHE A 249 22.14 -20.19 20.44
C PHE A 249 23.18 -21.32 20.47
N ALA A 250 24.03 -21.39 21.50
CA ALA A 250 25.10 -22.39 21.58
C ALA A 250 24.65 -23.84 21.35
N PRO A 251 23.50 -24.32 21.89
CA PRO A 251 23.05 -25.70 21.66
C PRO A 251 22.34 -25.93 20.32
N ILE A 252 21.96 -24.88 19.59
CA ILE A 252 21.05 -24.99 18.44
C ILE A 252 21.63 -24.41 17.13
N LEU A 253 22.82 -23.80 17.16
CA LEU A 253 23.35 -23.04 16.02
C LEU A 253 24.54 -23.73 15.36
N SER A 254 24.39 -24.03 14.07
CA SER A 254 25.49 -24.32 13.16
C SER A 254 25.84 -23.10 12.31
N ARG A 255 27.09 -23.02 11.83
CA ARG A 255 27.59 -21.88 11.05
C ARG A 255 28.40 -22.33 9.85
N ILE A 256 28.29 -21.58 8.75
CA ILE A 256 29.18 -21.71 7.59
C ILE A 256 29.51 -20.34 7.02
N GLU A 257 30.81 -20.08 6.84
CA GLU A 257 31.29 -18.88 6.16
C GLU A 257 31.49 -19.17 4.67
N ILE A 258 31.02 -18.26 3.82
CA ILE A 258 31.26 -18.24 2.38
C ILE A 258 32.24 -17.10 2.11
N ASN A 259 33.50 -17.43 1.87
CA ASN A 259 34.56 -16.46 1.63
C ASN A 259 35.32 -16.74 0.32
N ALA A 260 36.28 -15.87 0.03
CA ALA A 260 37.24 -16.07 -1.03
C ALA A 260 38.09 -17.30 -0.71
N SER A 261 38.04 -18.30 -1.57
CA SER A 261 38.77 -19.56 -1.42
C SER A 261 39.17 -20.10 -2.78
N GLY A 262 40.07 -21.08 -2.80
CA GLY A 262 40.42 -21.79 -4.04
C GLY A 262 39.20 -22.43 -4.71
N GLN A 263 38.23 -22.91 -3.93
CA GLN A 263 36.97 -23.44 -4.46
C GLN A 263 36.09 -22.33 -5.06
N SER A 264 35.93 -21.19 -4.37
CA SER A 264 35.19 -20.05 -4.92
C SER A 264 35.81 -19.57 -6.24
N ASN A 265 37.14 -19.59 -6.36
CA ASN A 265 37.83 -19.23 -7.59
C ASN A 265 37.55 -20.24 -8.72
N LYS A 266 37.63 -21.55 -8.43
CA LYS A 266 37.28 -22.61 -9.39
C LYS A 266 35.84 -22.48 -9.88
N ASP A 267 34.90 -22.23 -8.97
CA ASP A 267 33.49 -22.06 -9.29
C ASP A 267 33.26 -20.83 -10.20
N ILE A 268 33.95 -19.71 -9.92
CA ILE A 268 33.88 -18.49 -10.75
C ILE A 268 34.52 -18.73 -12.12
N THR A 269 35.65 -19.43 -12.18
CA THR A 269 36.29 -19.81 -13.44
C THR A 269 35.35 -20.66 -14.30
N ALA A 270 34.73 -21.69 -13.73
CA ALA A 270 33.77 -22.53 -14.44
C ALA A 270 32.58 -21.71 -14.98
N TYR A 271 32.02 -20.82 -14.15
CA TYR A 271 30.99 -19.88 -14.57
C TYR A 271 31.44 -18.99 -15.74
N LEU A 272 32.63 -18.37 -15.66
CA LEU A 272 33.12 -17.51 -16.72
C LEU A 272 33.33 -18.27 -18.03
N PHE A 273 33.88 -19.49 -17.99
CA PHE A 273 34.03 -20.33 -19.18
C PHE A 273 32.69 -20.59 -19.89
N ASP A 274 31.68 -21.00 -19.14
CA ASP A 274 30.35 -21.27 -19.67
C ASP A 274 29.67 -20.00 -20.23
N GLN A 275 29.77 -18.89 -19.50
CA GLN A 275 29.15 -17.64 -19.94
C GLN A 275 29.84 -17.04 -21.17
N PHE A 276 31.17 -17.08 -21.25
CA PHE A 276 31.88 -16.67 -22.47
C PHE A 276 31.58 -17.60 -23.64
N ALA A 277 31.38 -18.90 -23.40
CA ALA A 277 30.90 -19.80 -24.45
C ALA A 277 29.50 -19.42 -24.97
N SER A 278 28.60 -19.05 -24.06
CA SER A 278 27.27 -18.54 -24.42
C SER A 278 27.35 -17.21 -25.19
N LEU A 279 28.22 -16.29 -24.77
CA LEU A 279 28.47 -15.02 -25.47
C LEU A 279 29.03 -15.24 -26.87
N ARG A 280 29.92 -16.23 -27.06
CA ARG A 280 30.40 -16.61 -28.39
C ARG A 280 29.29 -17.00 -29.33
N GLN A 281 28.34 -17.81 -28.85
CA GLN A 281 27.18 -18.23 -29.66
C GLN A 281 26.27 -17.04 -29.97
N LYS A 282 25.97 -16.21 -28.98
CA LYS A 282 25.11 -15.03 -29.12
C LYS A 282 25.68 -14.01 -30.11
N HIS A 283 26.98 -13.73 -30.02
CA HIS A 283 27.69 -12.71 -30.81
C HIS A 283 28.54 -13.28 -31.95
N HIS A 284 28.24 -14.51 -32.40
CA HIS A 284 29.06 -15.24 -33.38
C HIS A 284 29.42 -14.41 -34.63
N ARG A 285 28.50 -13.58 -35.13
CA ARG A 285 28.73 -12.72 -36.31
C ARG A 285 29.91 -11.76 -36.16
N PHE A 286 30.13 -11.24 -34.95
CA PHE A 286 31.20 -10.27 -34.65
C PHE A 286 32.49 -10.94 -34.18
N LEU A 287 32.40 -12.17 -33.68
CA LEU A 287 33.51 -12.91 -33.09
C LEU A 287 34.21 -13.85 -34.09
N CYS A 288 33.57 -14.19 -35.21
CA CYS A 288 34.09 -15.14 -36.20
C CYS A 288 35.16 -14.59 -37.17
N TYR A 289 35.42 -13.28 -37.22
CA TYR A 289 36.31 -12.69 -38.24
C TYR A 289 37.78 -12.50 -37.82
N ASN A 290 38.11 -12.57 -36.52
CA ASN A 290 39.42 -12.13 -36.00
C ASN A 290 40.20 -13.16 -35.18
N SER A 291 39.82 -14.44 -35.19
CA SER A 291 40.57 -15.47 -34.45
C SER A 291 41.15 -16.52 -35.40
N GLU A 292 42.33 -16.24 -35.92
CA GLU A 292 43.17 -17.28 -36.54
C GLU A 292 43.46 -18.44 -35.53
N ASP A 293 43.25 -18.21 -34.22
CA ASP A 293 43.36 -19.20 -33.12
C ASP A 293 42.03 -19.64 -32.45
N GLY A 294 40.86 -19.21 -32.95
CA GLY A 294 39.55 -19.80 -32.62
C GLY A 294 38.96 -19.66 -31.19
N LEU A 295 39.66 -19.19 -30.15
CA LEU A 295 39.19 -19.24 -28.75
C LEU A 295 39.16 -17.86 -28.06
N TRP A 296 38.20 -17.00 -28.41
CA TRP A 296 37.94 -15.77 -27.64
C TRP A 296 36.97 -16.04 -26.47
N PRO A 297 37.24 -15.50 -25.26
CA PRO A 297 38.49 -14.88 -24.84
C PRO A 297 39.57 -15.91 -24.54
N ALA A 298 40.83 -15.46 -24.42
CA ALA A 298 41.93 -16.34 -24.05
C ALA A 298 41.69 -16.93 -22.64
N GLU A 299 42.13 -18.17 -22.40
CA GLU A 299 41.95 -18.80 -21.09
C GLU A 299 42.63 -17.98 -19.97
N ASP A 300 43.79 -17.39 -20.25
CA ASP A 300 44.50 -16.51 -19.33
C ASP A 300 43.68 -15.28 -18.91
N ASP A 301 42.87 -14.73 -19.82
CA ASP A 301 41.95 -13.62 -19.51
C ASP A 301 40.87 -14.08 -18.53
N ILE A 302 40.32 -15.29 -18.73
CA ILE A 302 39.32 -15.90 -17.85
C ILE A 302 39.92 -16.14 -16.46
N PHE A 303 41.13 -16.70 -16.38
CA PHE A 303 41.83 -16.90 -15.10
C PHE A 303 42.15 -15.57 -14.41
N GLN A 304 42.54 -14.53 -15.16
CA GLN A 304 42.76 -13.20 -14.63
C GLN A 304 41.48 -12.62 -14.02
N LEU A 305 40.35 -12.69 -14.74
CA LEU A 305 39.05 -12.22 -14.24
C LEU A 305 38.61 -12.98 -12.99
N ALA A 306 38.76 -14.31 -12.97
CA ALA A 306 38.41 -15.12 -11.80
C ALA A 306 39.24 -14.72 -10.57
N ARG A 307 40.55 -14.52 -10.74
CA ARG A 307 41.44 -14.05 -9.68
C ARG A 307 41.04 -12.66 -9.17
N ARG A 308 40.71 -11.72 -10.07
CA ARG A 308 40.24 -10.37 -9.71
C ARG A 308 38.88 -10.37 -9.00
N ALA A 309 38.03 -11.36 -9.26
CA ALA A 309 36.76 -11.48 -8.58
C ALA A 309 36.92 -11.69 -7.06
N CYS A 310 38.08 -12.18 -6.59
CA CYS A 310 38.35 -12.39 -5.16
C CYS A 310 37.21 -13.16 -4.46
N GLY A 311 36.68 -14.19 -5.12
CA GLY A 311 35.57 -15.02 -4.61
C GLY A 311 34.16 -14.38 -4.68
N GLN A 312 34.04 -13.18 -5.26
CA GLN A 312 32.78 -12.45 -5.41
C GLN A 312 32.17 -12.70 -6.79
N PHE A 313 31.18 -13.59 -6.87
CA PHE A 313 30.43 -13.87 -8.10
C PHE A 313 29.84 -12.63 -8.74
N ILE A 314 29.42 -11.64 -7.94
CA ILE A 314 28.89 -10.38 -8.46
C ILE A 314 29.86 -9.68 -9.42
N PHE A 315 31.17 -9.76 -9.21
CA PHE A 315 32.16 -9.20 -10.12
C PHE A 315 32.07 -9.91 -11.48
N ALA A 316 32.16 -11.24 -11.49
CA ALA A 316 32.10 -12.05 -12.71
C ALA A 316 30.77 -11.84 -13.46
N VAL A 317 29.64 -11.86 -12.75
CA VAL A 317 28.30 -11.61 -13.33
C VAL A 317 28.22 -10.21 -13.94
N THR A 318 28.75 -9.20 -13.25
CA THR A 318 28.75 -7.81 -13.75
C THR A 318 29.65 -7.66 -14.99
N VAL A 319 30.80 -8.34 -15.03
CA VAL A 319 31.69 -8.38 -16.20
C VAL A 319 30.98 -8.99 -17.40
N ILE A 320 30.36 -10.16 -17.24
CA ILE A 320 29.61 -10.84 -18.32
C ILE A 320 28.51 -9.92 -18.85
N LYS A 321 27.70 -9.33 -17.95
CA LYS A 321 26.65 -8.39 -18.37
C LYS A 321 27.21 -7.14 -19.05
N TYR A 322 28.35 -6.61 -18.59
CA TYR A 322 28.98 -5.45 -19.21
C TYR A 322 29.47 -5.75 -20.63
N VAL A 323 30.05 -6.93 -20.84
CA VAL A 323 30.55 -7.37 -22.16
C VAL A 323 29.38 -7.68 -23.10
N ASP A 324 28.26 -8.17 -22.58
CA ASP A 324 27.06 -8.52 -23.34
C ASP A 324 26.23 -7.30 -23.78
N THR A 325 26.72 -6.58 -24.79
CA THR A 325 26.01 -5.44 -25.39
C THR A 325 25.86 -5.60 -26.89
N ILE A 326 24.88 -4.90 -27.46
CA ILE A 326 24.59 -4.88 -28.91
C ILE A 326 25.31 -3.71 -29.59
N ASP A 327 25.63 -2.65 -28.83
CA ASP A 327 26.07 -1.37 -29.38
C ASP A 327 27.60 -1.21 -29.47
N ASP A 328 28.38 -2.18 -28.98
CA ASP A 328 29.85 -2.21 -29.03
C ASP A 328 30.36 -3.64 -29.25
N LEU A 329 31.62 -3.78 -29.68
CA LEU A 329 32.28 -5.08 -29.81
C LEU A 329 32.58 -5.69 -28.43
N PRO A 330 32.16 -6.94 -28.15
CA PRO A 330 32.47 -7.62 -26.89
C PRO A 330 33.98 -7.68 -26.58
N GLN A 331 34.82 -7.81 -27.61
CA GLN A 331 36.28 -7.85 -27.47
C GLN A 331 36.83 -6.55 -26.87
N ASP A 332 36.39 -5.39 -27.36
CA ASP A 332 36.88 -4.08 -26.91
C ASP A 332 36.45 -3.81 -25.46
N ARG A 333 35.24 -4.21 -25.10
CA ARG A 333 34.72 -4.08 -23.73
C ARG A 333 35.44 -4.99 -22.76
N LEU A 334 35.72 -6.23 -23.16
CA LEU A 334 36.54 -7.13 -22.35
C LEU A 334 37.94 -6.55 -22.15
N GLN A 335 38.58 -6.09 -23.23
CA GLN A 335 39.90 -5.49 -23.17
C GLN A 335 39.94 -4.26 -22.26
N THR A 336 38.89 -3.44 -22.30
CA THR A 336 38.71 -2.30 -21.40
C THR A 336 38.76 -2.74 -19.93
N ILE A 337 38.07 -3.83 -19.56
CA ILE A 337 38.10 -4.36 -18.20
C ILE A 337 39.49 -4.91 -17.85
N LEU A 338 40.10 -5.69 -18.74
CA LEU A 338 41.42 -6.31 -18.52
C LEU A 338 42.53 -5.26 -18.31
N GLN A 339 42.44 -4.12 -19.01
CA GLN A 339 43.39 -3.01 -18.93
C GLN A 339 43.17 -2.07 -17.73
N LEU A 340 42.09 -2.22 -16.96
CA LEU A 340 41.86 -1.42 -15.76
C LEU A 340 43.02 -1.62 -14.79
N ARG A 341 43.86 -0.58 -14.64
CA ARG A 341 44.98 -0.59 -13.69
C ARG A 341 44.45 -0.57 -12.28
N THR A 342 45.00 -1.43 -11.44
CA THR A 342 44.74 -1.47 -10.00
C THR A 342 45.49 -0.34 -9.28
N GLU A 343 45.36 0.91 -9.75
CA GLU A 343 45.63 2.07 -8.89
C GLU A 343 44.47 2.11 -7.89
N GLY A 344 44.59 1.25 -6.88
CA GLY A 344 43.48 0.81 -6.06
C GLY A 344 42.77 1.98 -5.40
N ILE A 345 41.45 1.84 -5.26
CA ILE A 345 40.70 2.69 -4.35
C ILE A 345 41.14 2.28 -2.94
N HIS A 346 42.16 2.97 -2.43
CA HIS A 346 42.69 2.73 -1.09
C HIS A 346 41.54 2.80 -0.08
N ASN A 347 41.45 1.78 0.80
CA ASN A 347 40.39 1.60 1.80
C ASN A 347 39.00 1.15 1.29
N SER A 348 38.85 0.69 0.04
CA SER A 348 37.62 0.02 -0.38
C SER A 348 37.55 -1.43 0.14
N PRO A 349 36.38 -1.91 0.64
CA PRO A 349 36.17 -3.32 0.98
C PRO A 349 36.10 -4.23 -0.27
N TYR A 350 35.83 -3.66 -1.46
CA TYR A 350 35.64 -4.39 -2.72
C TYR A 350 36.36 -3.67 -3.87
N PRO A 351 37.70 -3.55 -3.84
CA PRO A 351 38.44 -2.66 -4.74
C PRO A 351 38.22 -2.97 -6.22
N GLU A 352 38.27 -4.25 -6.61
CA GLU A 352 38.06 -4.69 -7.99
C GLU A 352 36.63 -4.43 -8.48
N LEU A 353 35.63 -4.65 -7.61
CA LEU A 353 34.23 -4.39 -7.93
C LEU A 353 33.95 -2.88 -8.07
N ASP A 354 34.53 -2.06 -7.20
CA ASP A 354 34.38 -0.61 -7.25
C ASP A 354 35.07 0.00 -8.48
N LEU A 355 36.23 -0.53 -8.88
CA LEU A 355 36.88 -0.16 -10.14
C LEU A 355 35.98 -0.49 -11.35
N LEU A 356 35.37 -1.68 -11.34
CA LEU A 356 34.41 -2.07 -12.38
C LEU A 356 33.19 -1.12 -12.41
N TYR A 357 32.64 -0.75 -11.26
CA TYR A 357 31.53 0.21 -11.19
C TYR A 357 31.92 1.60 -11.70
N ARG A 358 33.11 2.11 -11.35
CA ARG A 358 33.62 3.38 -11.91
C ARG A 358 33.75 3.30 -13.43
N GLN A 359 34.20 2.18 -13.97
CA GLN A 359 34.32 1.97 -15.42
C GLN A 359 32.95 1.87 -16.12
N ILE A 360 31.95 1.30 -15.47
CA ILE A 360 30.58 1.27 -16.00
C ILE A 360 30.01 2.70 -16.06
N LEU A 361 30.21 3.47 -15.00
CA LEU A 361 29.70 4.84 -14.90
C LEU A 361 30.44 5.82 -15.81
N SER A 362 31.73 5.59 -16.11
CA SER A 362 32.50 6.42 -17.05
C SER A 362 31.98 6.38 -18.48
N ALA A 363 31.24 5.33 -18.86
CA ALA A 363 30.55 5.26 -20.15
C ALA A 363 29.34 6.20 -20.26
N CYS A 364 28.88 6.82 -19.16
CA CYS A 364 27.74 7.72 -19.15
C CYS A 364 28.15 9.16 -19.52
N SER A 365 28.01 9.52 -20.79
CA SER A 365 28.40 10.86 -21.31
C SER A 365 27.57 12.03 -20.76
N LYS A 366 26.33 11.78 -20.29
CA LYS A 366 25.41 12.80 -19.76
C LYS A 366 25.22 12.69 -18.24
N TRP A 367 26.32 12.59 -17.50
CA TRP A 367 26.30 12.35 -16.05
C TRP A 367 25.37 13.29 -15.28
N ALA A 368 25.35 14.59 -15.62
CA ALA A 368 24.47 15.58 -14.97
C ALA A 368 22.97 15.25 -15.03
N LYS A 369 22.52 14.46 -16.02
CA LYS A 369 21.14 13.95 -16.11
C LYS A 369 20.99 12.54 -15.55
N VAL A 370 22.04 11.71 -15.64
CA VAL A 370 22.04 10.35 -15.08
C VAL A 370 22.00 10.38 -13.55
N GLN A 371 22.78 11.27 -12.93
CA GLN A 371 22.90 11.33 -11.47
C GLN A 371 21.55 11.59 -10.76
N PRO A 372 20.68 12.53 -11.20
CA PRO A 372 19.34 12.68 -10.62
C PRO A 372 18.46 11.42 -10.76
N VAL A 373 18.55 10.69 -11.87
CA VAL A 373 17.82 9.43 -12.05
C VAL A 373 18.32 8.37 -11.07
N LEU A 374 19.64 8.20 -10.96
CA LEU A 374 20.24 7.31 -9.97
C LEU A 374 19.88 7.75 -8.54
N ARG A 375 19.79 9.06 -8.28
CA ARG A 375 19.36 9.63 -6.99
C ARG A 375 17.97 9.15 -6.59
N LEU A 376 17.02 9.14 -7.54
CA LEU A 376 15.68 8.58 -7.32
C LEU A 376 15.73 7.07 -7.08
N LEU A 377 16.54 6.32 -7.83
CA LEU A 377 16.65 4.87 -7.67
C LEU A 377 17.26 4.44 -6.33
N VAL A 378 18.27 5.17 -5.82
CA VAL A 378 18.87 4.87 -4.50
C VAL A 378 18.03 5.37 -3.33
N THR A 379 17.00 6.18 -3.58
CA THR A 379 16.08 6.71 -2.56
C THR A 379 14.89 5.76 -2.39
N PRO A 380 14.64 5.20 -1.20
CA PRO A 380 13.42 4.45 -0.90
C PRO A 380 12.17 5.28 -1.14
N HIS A 381 11.15 4.70 -1.78
CA HIS A 381 9.84 5.36 -1.87
C HIS A 381 9.28 5.60 -0.46
N ARG A 382 8.78 6.80 -0.20
CA ARG A 382 8.15 7.20 1.07
C ARG A 382 6.65 7.40 0.84
N SER A 383 5.84 6.49 1.33
CA SER A 383 4.39 6.68 1.37
C SER A 383 4.05 7.69 2.47
N ALA A 384 3.39 8.78 2.12
CA ALA A 384 2.81 9.73 3.09
C ALA A 384 1.34 9.44 3.40
N GLY A 385 0.63 8.74 2.50
CA GLY A 385 -0.78 8.43 2.63
C GLY A 385 -1.06 7.18 3.47
N ASN A 386 -2.15 7.23 4.25
CA ASN A 386 -2.71 6.08 4.98
C ASN A 386 -3.81 5.35 4.19
N LEU A 387 -4.21 5.86 3.02
CA LEU A 387 -5.12 5.13 2.15
C LEU A 387 -4.39 3.91 1.61
N SER A 388 -4.70 2.76 2.18
CA SER A 388 -4.48 1.48 1.50
C SER A 388 -5.47 1.42 0.32
N LEU A 389 -5.22 2.18 -0.74
CA LEU A 389 -5.89 2.00 -2.03
C LEU A 389 -5.60 0.55 -2.45
N ARG A 390 -6.54 -0.37 -2.18
CA ARG A 390 -6.39 -1.81 -2.39
C ARG A 390 -6.27 -2.15 -3.89
N GLY A 391 -5.14 -1.84 -4.52
CA GLY A 391 -4.84 -2.13 -5.92
C GLY A 391 -3.35 -2.09 -6.20
N LYS A 392 -2.94 -2.43 -7.44
CA LYS A 392 -1.53 -2.36 -7.87
C LYS A 392 -1.01 -0.93 -7.59
N GLY A 393 -0.06 -0.80 -6.68
CA GLY A 393 0.53 0.49 -6.33
C GLY A 393 1.22 1.14 -7.54
N ILE A 394 1.35 2.47 -7.51
CA ILE A 394 2.12 3.22 -8.52
C ILE A 394 3.56 2.71 -8.51
N ALA A 395 4.08 2.40 -9.70
CA ALA A 395 5.49 2.11 -9.92
C ALA A 395 6.30 3.41 -9.86
N TRP A 396 6.58 3.89 -8.66
CA TRP A 396 7.24 5.18 -8.40
C TRP A 396 8.66 5.28 -8.96
N ARG A 397 9.28 4.15 -9.32
CA ARG A 397 10.62 4.07 -9.94
C ARG A 397 10.55 3.59 -11.38
N SER A 398 9.38 3.68 -12.01
CA SER A 398 9.23 3.44 -13.44
C SER A 398 9.84 4.58 -14.25
N ALA A 399 10.26 4.28 -15.49
CA ALA A 399 10.83 5.29 -16.38
C ALA A 399 9.86 6.48 -16.58
N TRP A 400 8.57 6.18 -16.72
CA TRP A 400 7.51 7.17 -16.87
C TRP A 400 7.37 8.10 -15.65
N ILE A 401 7.31 7.56 -14.42
CA ILE A 401 7.20 8.42 -13.23
C ILE A 401 8.48 9.26 -13.04
N MET A 402 9.66 8.66 -13.25
CA MET A 402 10.92 9.39 -13.09
C MET A 402 11.10 10.49 -14.13
N SER A 403 10.61 10.29 -15.37
CA SER A 403 10.63 11.37 -16.36
C SER A 403 9.75 12.54 -15.94
N LEU A 404 8.59 12.27 -15.34
CA LEU A 404 7.70 13.32 -14.82
C LEU A 404 8.30 14.04 -13.60
N LEU A 405 8.93 13.32 -12.68
CA LEU A 405 9.56 13.89 -11.47
C LEU A 405 10.75 14.80 -11.81
N LEU A 406 11.49 14.48 -12.88
CA LEU A 406 12.71 15.19 -13.28
C LEU A 406 12.51 16.14 -14.46
N ASP A 407 11.27 16.31 -14.93
CA ASP A 407 10.93 17.10 -16.13
C ASP A 407 11.76 16.70 -17.37
N LEU A 408 11.89 15.39 -17.56
CA LEU A 408 12.55 14.77 -18.71
C LEU A 408 11.52 14.23 -19.69
N ARG A 409 11.92 14.03 -20.95
CA ARG A 409 11.10 13.29 -21.92
C ARG A 409 11.06 11.81 -21.54
N GLU A 410 9.93 11.15 -21.75
CA GLU A 410 9.72 9.73 -21.38
C GLU A 410 10.83 8.83 -21.95
N SER A 411 11.13 8.97 -23.24
CA SER A 411 12.19 8.21 -23.92
C SER A 411 13.61 8.56 -23.48
N GLU A 412 13.81 9.63 -22.72
CA GLU A 412 15.16 10.07 -22.31
C GLU A 412 15.72 9.20 -21.18
N ILE A 413 14.88 8.65 -20.30
CA ILE A 413 15.33 7.78 -19.19
C ILE A 413 16.01 6.52 -19.73
N ALA A 414 15.38 5.83 -20.68
CA ALA A 414 15.96 4.63 -21.29
C ALA A 414 17.32 4.91 -21.94
N VAL A 415 17.46 6.04 -22.64
CA VAL A 415 18.72 6.46 -23.26
C VAL A 415 19.79 6.77 -22.21
N LEU A 416 19.42 7.49 -21.14
CA LEU A 416 20.34 7.83 -20.05
C LEU A 416 20.87 6.59 -19.32
N LEU A 417 20.04 5.54 -19.19
CA LEU A 417 20.38 4.32 -18.46
C LEU A 417 20.90 3.18 -19.35
N SER A 418 20.92 3.34 -20.68
CA SER A 418 21.32 2.31 -21.66
C SER A 418 22.70 1.66 -21.37
N ARG A 419 23.65 2.46 -20.86
CA ARG A 419 25.01 2.00 -20.53
C ARG A 419 25.13 1.33 -19.15
N LEU A 420 24.04 1.24 -18.39
CA LEU A 420 24.00 0.73 -17.01
C LEU A 420 23.32 -0.64 -16.87
N HIS A 421 23.03 -1.35 -17.96
CA HIS A 421 22.37 -2.67 -17.95
C HIS A 421 23.11 -3.74 -17.12
N SER A 422 24.41 -3.58 -16.87
CA SER A 422 25.17 -4.49 -16.01
C SER A 422 24.87 -4.33 -14.52
N VAL A 423 24.32 -3.18 -14.11
CA VAL A 423 24.02 -2.84 -12.71
C VAL A 423 22.56 -2.47 -12.47
N LEU A 424 21.80 -2.20 -13.54
CA LEU A 424 20.36 -1.90 -13.52
C LEU A 424 19.59 -2.91 -14.37
N TYR A 425 18.43 -3.32 -13.88
CA TYR A 425 17.38 -3.90 -14.69
C TYR A 425 16.42 -2.79 -15.12
N VAL A 426 16.43 -2.48 -16.41
CA VAL A 426 15.50 -1.54 -17.04
C VAL A 426 14.47 -2.36 -17.81
N PRO A 427 13.20 -2.41 -17.35
CA PRO A 427 12.14 -3.13 -18.06
C PRO A 427 11.87 -2.54 -19.44
N GLU A 428 11.35 -3.36 -20.37
CA GLU A 428 10.89 -2.87 -21.68
C GLU A 428 9.66 -1.95 -21.56
N SER A 429 8.83 -2.17 -20.53
CA SER A 429 7.68 -1.33 -20.23
C SER A 429 8.07 -0.16 -19.33
N ASP A 430 7.80 1.07 -19.79
CA ASP A 430 8.08 2.30 -19.05
C ASP A 430 7.25 2.47 -17.77
N HIS A 431 6.29 1.58 -17.51
CA HIS A 431 5.39 1.60 -16.35
C HIS A 431 5.78 0.59 -15.26
N VAL A 432 6.89 -0.13 -15.44
CA VAL A 432 7.43 -1.07 -14.44
C VAL A 432 8.64 -0.46 -13.77
N ASP A 433 8.81 -0.69 -12.46
CA ASP A 433 9.94 -0.15 -11.71
C ASP A 433 11.29 -0.61 -12.27
N ILE A 434 12.18 0.35 -12.48
CA ILE A 434 13.60 0.12 -12.72
C ILE A 434 14.23 -0.33 -11.40
N ARG A 435 15.05 -1.38 -11.46
CA ARG A 435 15.65 -1.99 -10.28
C ARG A 435 17.16 -1.93 -10.34
N ILE A 436 17.78 -1.56 -9.24
CA ILE A 436 19.22 -1.76 -9.06
C ILE A 436 19.43 -3.25 -8.79
N LEU A 437 20.26 -3.90 -9.62
CA LEU A 437 20.46 -5.35 -9.57
C LEU A 437 21.07 -5.83 -8.25
N HIS A 438 21.92 -5.00 -7.65
CA HIS A 438 22.70 -5.39 -6.48
C HIS A 438 22.87 -4.28 -5.46
N THR A 439 22.64 -4.61 -4.18
CA THR A 439 22.80 -3.70 -3.03
C THR A 439 24.22 -3.12 -2.93
N SER A 440 25.26 -3.86 -3.35
CA SER A 440 26.64 -3.37 -3.34
C SER A 440 26.88 -2.17 -4.26
N PHE A 441 26.08 -2.01 -5.33
CA PHE A 441 26.14 -0.85 -6.21
C PHE A 441 25.51 0.39 -5.54
N VAL A 442 24.42 0.20 -4.80
CA VAL A 442 23.83 1.27 -3.96
C VAL A 442 24.84 1.72 -2.90
N GLU A 443 25.49 0.77 -2.22
CA GLU A 443 26.53 1.06 -1.21
C GLU A 443 27.74 1.77 -1.82
N PHE A 444 28.10 1.44 -3.06
CA PHE A 444 29.16 2.13 -3.80
C PHE A 444 28.77 3.59 -4.11
N LEU A 445 27.59 3.81 -4.70
CA LEU A 445 27.10 5.16 -5.05
C LEU A 445 26.97 6.07 -3.83
N GLN A 446 26.68 5.50 -2.66
CA GLN A 446 26.47 6.22 -1.40
C GLN A 446 27.73 6.40 -0.56
N ASP A 447 28.88 5.96 -1.04
CA ASP A 447 30.16 6.14 -0.37
C ASP A 447 31.04 7.06 -1.23
N PRO A 448 31.36 8.28 -0.77
CA PRO A 448 32.11 9.26 -1.56
C PRO A 448 33.56 8.83 -1.79
N VAL A 449 34.15 8.01 -0.91
CA VAL A 449 35.51 7.48 -1.08
C VAL A 449 35.52 6.44 -2.19
N ARG A 450 34.51 5.56 -2.20
CA ARG A 450 34.38 4.49 -3.20
C ARG A 450 33.97 5.02 -4.57
N SER A 451 32.97 5.91 -4.65
CA SER A 451 32.41 6.40 -5.92
C SER A 451 33.11 7.63 -6.51
N GLY A 452 33.83 8.43 -5.71
CA GLY A 452 34.48 9.65 -6.20
C GLY A 452 33.46 10.66 -6.72
N HIS A 453 33.66 11.17 -7.94
CA HIS A 453 32.73 12.13 -8.57
C HIS A 453 31.38 11.53 -8.98
N TYR A 454 31.23 10.19 -8.90
CA TYR A 454 29.95 9.51 -9.11
C TYR A 454 29.08 9.42 -7.85
N TYR A 455 29.53 10.01 -6.74
CA TYR A 455 28.80 10.02 -5.48
C TYR A 455 27.36 10.51 -5.66
N THR A 456 26.42 9.70 -5.20
CA THR A 456 24.98 9.92 -5.35
C THR A 456 24.31 9.76 -3.99
N GLN A 457 24.12 10.89 -3.31
CA GLN A 457 23.42 10.94 -2.03
C GLN A 457 21.91 10.74 -2.22
N ARG A 458 21.26 9.98 -1.32
CA ARG A 458 19.79 9.89 -1.29
C ARG A 458 19.14 11.27 -1.20
N LEU A 459 17.93 11.39 -1.73
CA LEU A 459 17.06 12.50 -1.39
C LEU A 459 16.75 12.43 0.11
N THR A 460 16.83 13.57 0.77
CA THR A 460 16.25 13.75 2.11
C THR A 460 14.73 13.64 2.01
N ASP A 461 14.06 13.30 3.12
CA ASP A 461 12.61 13.17 3.11
C ASP A 461 11.92 14.47 2.60
N PRO A 462 12.32 15.70 3.01
CA PRO A 462 11.73 16.92 2.47
C PRO A 462 11.92 17.10 0.96
N GLU A 463 13.11 16.80 0.41
CA GLU A 463 13.36 16.90 -1.03
C GLU A 463 12.49 15.90 -1.82
N TYR A 464 12.36 14.68 -1.31
CA TYR A 464 11.52 13.66 -1.94
C TYR A 464 10.04 14.06 -1.92
N PHE A 465 9.54 14.48 -0.75
CA PHE A 465 8.16 14.95 -0.59
C PHE A 465 7.87 16.18 -1.46
N GLU A 466 8.83 17.09 -1.61
CA GLU A 466 8.70 18.26 -2.48
C GLU A 466 8.53 17.86 -3.96
N LEU A 467 9.39 16.97 -4.48
CA LEU A 467 9.29 16.50 -5.86
C LEU A 467 7.96 15.80 -6.14
N VAL A 468 7.53 14.91 -5.24
CA VAL A 468 6.26 14.20 -5.40
C VAL A 468 5.07 15.16 -5.26
N SER A 469 5.12 16.12 -4.33
CA SER A 469 4.06 17.13 -4.17
C SER A 469 3.87 17.94 -5.45
N ILE A 470 4.96 18.38 -6.10
CA ILE A 470 4.89 19.10 -7.38
C ILE A 470 4.20 18.24 -8.44
N LEU A 471 4.58 16.96 -8.56
CA LEU A 471 3.96 16.03 -9.51
C LEU A 471 2.47 15.84 -9.25
N LEU A 472 2.10 15.58 -7.99
CA LEU A 472 0.70 15.35 -7.61
C LEU A 472 -0.14 16.60 -7.84
N LEU A 473 0.31 17.79 -7.46
CA LEU A 473 -0.45 19.03 -7.69
C LEU A 473 -0.62 19.34 -9.19
N ARG A 474 0.39 19.08 -10.02
CA ARG A 474 0.32 19.34 -11.47
C ARG A 474 -0.52 18.33 -12.24
N THR A 475 -0.69 17.11 -11.72
CA THR A 475 -1.37 16.03 -12.44
C THR A 475 -2.85 16.35 -12.72
N PRO A 476 -3.67 16.73 -11.72
CA PRO A 476 -5.05 17.13 -11.95
C PRO A 476 -5.14 18.35 -12.87
N SER A 477 -4.31 19.38 -12.68
CA SER A 477 -4.32 20.58 -13.52
C SER A 477 -4.06 20.26 -15.00
N LYS A 478 -3.12 19.35 -15.31
CA LYS A 478 -2.86 18.89 -16.68
C LYS A 478 -4.02 18.07 -17.25
N MET A 479 -4.65 17.22 -16.45
CA MET A 479 -5.77 16.40 -16.91
C MET A 479 -7.03 17.25 -17.15
N LEU A 480 -7.29 18.23 -16.29
CA LEU A 480 -8.40 19.17 -16.43
C LEU A 480 -8.25 20.03 -17.68
N ALA A 481 -7.03 20.41 -18.08
CA ALA A 481 -6.80 21.11 -19.34
C ALA A 481 -7.15 20.27 -20.59
N GLN A 482 -7.14 18.94 -20.46
CA GLN A 482 -7.54 18.00 -21.52
C GLN A 482 -9.01 17.57 -21.39
N TYR A 483 -9.73 18.07 -20.39
CA TYR A 483 -11.03 17.56 -19.97
C TYR A 483 -12.05 18.69 -19.81
N PRO A 484 -13.05 18.83 -20.70
CA PRO A 484 -14.27 19.52 -20.33
C PRO A 484 -15.10 18.60 -19.41
N PRO A 485 -15.88 19.16 -18.45
CA PRO A 485 -16.96 18.39 -17.82
C PRO A 485 -17.80 17.76 -18.94
N HIS A 486 -18.21 16.49 -18.81
CA HIS A 486 -19.15 15.73 -19.68
C HIS A 486 -18.64 14.52 -20.48
N TYR A 487 -17.38 14.07 -20.35
CA TYR A 487 -16.90 12.91 -21.12
C TYR A 487 -16.30 11.80 -20.25
N THR A 488 -16.23 10.59 -20.79
CA THR A 488 -15.45 9.48 -20.22
C THR A 488 -13.97 9.71 -20.49
N LEU A 489 -13.12 9.51 -19.48
CA LEU A 489 -11.67 9.71 -19.57
C LEU A 489 -11.03 8.54 -20.33
N ASN A 490 -10.82 8.70 -21.64
CA ASN A 490 -10.09 7.73 -22.45
C ASN A 490 -8.56 7.99 -22.38
N VAL A 491 -8.00 7.87 -21.18
CA VAL A 491 -6.55 7.99 -20.92
C VAL A 491 -5.97 6.64 -20.49
N CYS A 492 -4.65 6.48 -20.60
CA CYS A 492 -4.00 5.22 -20.22
C CYS A 492 -4.17 4.93 -18.72
N GLN A 493 -4.26 3.64 -18.36
CA GLN A 493 -4.48 3.21 -16.97
C GLN A 493 -3.45 3.79 -15.98
N PRO A 494 -2.13 3.85 -16.27
CA PRO A 494 -1.15 4.42 -15.35
C PRO A 494 -1.41 5.89 -14.99
N LEU A 495 -1.87 6.70 -15.95
CA LEU A 495 -2.23 8.09 -15.68
C LEU A 495 -3.48 8.20 -14.80
N LYS A 496 -4.47 7.32 -14.99
CA LYS A 496 -5.65 7.25 -14.09
C LYS A 496 -5.23 6.95 -12.66
N GLU A 497 -4.33 5.98 -12.47
CA GLU A 497 -3.82 5.60 -11.15
C GLU A 497 -3.07 6.75 -10.47
N LEU A 498 -2.18 7.43 -11.21
CA LEU A 498 -1.48 8.61 -10.71
C LEU A 498 -2.44 9.74 -10.35
N ALA A 499 -3.46 9.97 -11.17
CA ALA A 499 -4.44 11.02 -10.94
C ALA A 499 -5.34 10.73 -9.74
N ILE A 500 -5.70 9.46 -9.49
CA ILE A 500 -6.39 9.06 -8.25
C ILE A 500 -5.54 9.45 -7.05
N VAL A 501 -4.28 9.04 -7.00
CA VAL A 501 -3.37 9.39 -5.89
C VAL A 501 -3.21 10.91 -5.78
N ALA A 502 -3.08 11.61 -6.91
CA ALA A 502 -2.95 13.05 -6.93
C ALA A 502 -4.19 13.80 -6.41
N CYS A 503 -5.40 13.27 -6.63
CA CYS A 503 -6.61 13.90 -6.11
C CYS A 503 -6.79 13.66 -4.61
N TRP A 504 -6.34 12.51 -4.08
CA TRP A 504 -6.66 12.07 -2.72
C TRP A 504 -5.51 12.23 -1.71
N GLU A 505 -4.25 12.14 -2.14
CA GLU A 505 -3.08 12.09 -1.23
C GLU A 505 -2.14 13.30 -1.37
N TRP A 506 -2.35 14.22 -2.30
CA TRP A 506 -1.46 15.38 -2.51
C TRP A 506 -1.12 16.14 -1.22
N ALA A 507 -2.10 16.26 -0.33
CA ALA A 507 -2.00 16.96 0.94
C ALA A 507 -0.97 16.30 1.88
N ASP A 508 -0.97 14.98 1.95
CA ASP A 508 -0.07 14.22 2.83
C ASP A 508 1.39 14.41 2.41
N TYR A 509 1.66 14.53 1.11
CA TYR A 509 3.00 14.82 0.62
C TYR A 509 3.38 16.29 0.91
N CYS A 510 2.47 17.24 0.71
CA CYS A 510 2.73 18.67 0.90
C CYS A 510 3.09 19.02 2.35
N ILE A 511 2.35 18.50 3.33
CA ILE A 511 2.55 18.84 4.76
C ILE A 511 3.92 18.40 5.30
N ASN A 512 4.56 17.43 4.65
CA ASN A 512 5.90 16.98 5.00
C ASN A 512 7.00 17.94 4.49
N VAL A 513 6.65 18.95 3.70
CA VAL A 513 7.58 19.97 3.21
C VAL A 513 7.50 21.22 4.10
N LYS A 514 8.56 21.48 4.88
CA LYS A 514 8.60 22.63 5.79
C LYS A 514 8.89 23.97 5.09
N LEU A 515 9.71 23.94 4.04
CA LEU A 515 10.17 25.11 3.30
C LEU A 515 10.01 24.84 1.80
N PRO A 516 8.84 25.15 1.22
CA PRO A 516 8.57 24.85 -0.19
C PRO A 516 9.34 25.79 -1.12
N ASN A 517 9.90 25.22 -2.18
CA ASN A 517 10.58 25.96 -3.23
C ASN A 517 9.59 26.71 -4.14
N ALA A 518 10.12 27.55 -5.03
CA ALA A 518 9.31 28.36 -5.94
C ALA A 518 8.42 27.52 -6.88
N GLN A 519 8.85 26.32 -7.29
CA GLN A 519 8.08 25.44 -8.16
C GLN A 519 6.89 24.83 -7.43
N LEU A 520 7.08 24.38 -6.18
CA LEU A 520 6.01 23.85 -5.35
C LEU A 520 4.97 24.92 -5.03
N LEU A 521 5.42 26.12 -4.66
CA LEU A 521 4.51 27.27 -4.43
C LEU A 521 3.71 27.62 -5.69
N THR A 522 4.33 27.56 -6.87
CA THR A 522 3.64 27.79 -8.15
C THR A 522 2.62 26.69 -8.44
N ALA A 523 3.00 25.42 -8.26
CA ALA A 523 2.08 24.29 -8.42
C ALA A 523 0.87 24.39 -7.48
N MET A 524 1.07 24.90 -6.25
CA MET A 524 -0.02 25.16 -5.29
C MET A 524 -0.94 26.30 -5.75
N ASP A 525 -0.39 27.37 -6.33
CA ASP A 525 -1.19 28.48 -6.87
C ASP A 525 -1.95 28.09 -8.17
N GLU A 526 -1.48 27.07 -8.88
CA GLU A 526 -2.14 26.50 -10.06
C GLU A 526 -3.11 25.35 -9.74
N PHE A 527 -3.15 24.90 -8.49
CA PHE A 527 -3.98 23.77 -8.09
C PHE A 527 -5.43 24.17 -7.80
N GLU A 528 -6.36 23.60 -8.57
CA GLU A 528 -7.79 23.82 -8.38
C GLU A 528 -8.44 22.69 -7.58
N LEU A 529 -8.56 22.88 -6.26
CA LEU A 529 -9.06 21.87 -5.33
C LEU A 529 -10.40 21.25 -5.71
N HIS A 530 -11.38 22.07 -6.09
CA HIS A 530 -12.74 21.60 -6.41
C HIS A 530 -12.76 20.78 -7.71
N SER A 531 -11.97 21.21 -8.71
CA SER A 531 -11.79 20.52 -9.98
C SER A 531 -11.05 19.19 -9.79
N ALA A 532 -10.01 19.16 -8.95
CA ALA A 532 -9.31 17.94 -8.58
C ALA A 532 -10.22 16.94 -7.85
N LEU A 533 -11.09 17.42 -6.95
CA LEU A 533 -12.08 16.57 -6.28
C LEU A 533 -13.08 15.97 -7.27
N ALA A 534 -13.60 16.77 -8.20
CA ALA A 534 -14.49 16.29 -9.25
C ALA A 534 -13.82 15.19 -10.12
N LEU A 535 -12.55 15.41 -10.49
CA LEU A 535 -11.74 14.43 -11.21
C LEU A 535 -11.54 13.14 -10.40
N GLY A 536 -11.20 13.24 -9.12
CA GLY A 536 -11.02 12.09 -8.23
C GLY A 536 -12.27 11.22 -8.14
N LEU A 537 -13.44 11.84 -8.00
CA LEU A 537 -14.73 11.13 -7.97
C LEU A 537 -15.01 10.39 -9.27
N CYS A 538 -14.69 10.99 -10.42
CA CYS A 538 -14.80 10.34 -11.72
C CYS A 538 -13.93 9.09 -11.81
N LEU A 539 -12.64 9.22 -11.49
CA LEU A 539 -11.66 8.14 -11.63
C LEU A 539 -11.93 6.99 -10.65
N HIS A 540 -12.40 7.29 -9.44
CA HIS A 540 -12.78 6.28 -8.47
C HIS A 540 -13.87 5.35 -9.02
N LYS A 541 -14.88 5.92 -9.70
CA LYS A 541 -15.96 5.14 -10.31
C LYS A 541 -15.43 4.15 -11.37
N GLU A 542 -14.58 4.62 -12.28
CA GLU A 542 -14.02 3.77 -13.34
C GLU A 542 -13.23 2.59 -12.78
N ARG A 543 -12.56 2.78 -11.63
CA ARG A 543 -11.72 1.74 -11.00
C ARG A 543 -12.52 0.68 -10.24
N TRP A 544 -13.58 1.06 -9.53
CA TRP A 544 -14.22 0.21 -8.52
C TRP A 544 -15.65 -0.24 -8.86
N GLY A 545 -16.23 0.25 -9.95
CA GLY A 545 -17.63 -0.04 -10.28
C GLY A 545 -18.61 0.53 -9.25
N GLU A 546 -19.79 -0.08 -9.13
CA GLU A 546 -20.91 0.46 -8.34
C GLU A 546 -20.78 0.33 -6.80
N LYS A 547 -19.77 -0.39 -6.30
CA LYS A 547 -19.57 -0.57 -4.86
C LYS A 547 -19.02 0.70 -4.21
N LEU A 548 -19.95 1.52 -3.74
CA LEU A 548 -19.77 2.80 -3.08
C LEU A 548 -19.28 2.73 -1.62
N GLU A 549 -18.76 1.58 -1.17
CA GLU A 549 -18.25 1.44 0.20
C GLU A 549 -16.95 2.25 0.42
N VAL A 550 -16.15 2.50 -0.63
CA VAL A 550 -14.80 3.11 -0.53
C VAL A 550 -14.75 4.66 -0.72
N PRO A 551 -15.61 5.35 -1.50
CA PRO A 551 -15.55 6.81 -1.66
C PRO A 551 -15.70 7.60 -0.37
N LEU A 552 -16.54 7.14 0.56
CA LEU A 552 -16.82 7.84 1.81
C LEU A 552 -15.54 8.02 2.63
N ASP A 553 -14.80 6.95 2.91
CA ASP A 553 -13.54 7.00 3.65
C ASP A 553 -12.53 7.95 2.97
N MET A 554 -12.49 8.00 1.64
CA MET A 554 -11.52 8.83 0.90
C MET A 554 -11.83 10.33 0.95
N VAL A 555 -13.09 10.73 0.75
CA VAL A 555 -13.41 12.16 0.81
C VAL A 555 -13.47 12.64 2.28
N GLY A 556 -13.89 11.77 3.20
CA GLY A 556 -13.71 11.96 4.64
C GLY A 556 -12.24 12.12 5.03
N TYR A 557 -11.32 11.40 4.39
CA TYR A 557 -9.88 11.55 4.58
C TYR A 557 -9.36 12.92 4.12
N VAL A 558 -9.70 13.36 2.90
CA VAL A 558 -9.31 14.70 2.40
C VAL A 558 -9.84 15.81 3.31
N PHE A 559 -11.05 15.68 3.85
CA PHE A 559 -11.66 16.70 4.71
C PHE A 559 -11.21 16.65 6.16
N SER A 560 -11.17 15.47 6.79
CA SER A 560 -10.68 15.31 8.17
C SER A 560 -9.25 15.84 8.31
N ARG A 561 -8.45 15.68 7.25
CA ARG A 561 -7.11 16.25 7.17
C ARG A 561 -7.07 17.69 6.70
N SER A 562 -8.06 18.25 5.97
CA SER A 562 -8.00 19.60 5.36
C SER A 562 -7.57 20.75 6.30
N LYS A 563 -7.79 20.64 7.60
CA LYS A 563 -7.28 21.58 8.62
C LYS A 563 -5.75 21.59 8.71
N GLU A 564 -5.12 20.43 8.58
CA GLU A 564 -3.66 20.29 8.60
C GLU A 564 -3.00 20.98 7.40
N PRO A 565 -3.36 20.71 6.12
CA PRO A 565 -2.85 21.48 4.99
C PRO A 565 -3.16 22.97 5.06
N LEU A 566 -4.34 23.38 5.55
CA LEU A 566 -4.66 24.80 5.70
C LEU A 566 -3.77 25.49 6.73
N SER A 567 -3.65 24.91 7.93
CA SER A 567 -2.79 25.45 8.99
C SER A 567 -1.31 25.45 8.57
N TRP A 568 -0.86 24.36 7.91
CA TRP A 568 0.47 24.26 7.32
C TRP A 568 0.72 25.37 6.29
N ALA A 569 -0.18 25.54 5.31
CA ALA A 569 -0.06 26.56 4.27
C ALA A 569 -0.08 28.00 4.83
N GLN A 570 -0.90 28.24 5.85
CA GLN A 570 -0.97 29.54 6.54
C GLN A 570 0.29 29.85 7.37
N ALA A 571 1.00 28.82 7.85
CA ALA A 571 2.23 28.94 8.63
C ALA A 571 3.49 29.21 7.78
N LEU A 572 3.40 29.14 6.45
CA LEU A 572 4.50 29.46 5.54
C LEU A 572 4.86 30.95 5.63
N VAL A 573 6.14 31.25 5.90
CA VAL A 573 6.62 32.59 6.25
C VAL A 573 6.89 33.46 5.01
N ASP A 574 7.55 32.91 3.99
CA ASP A 574 8.11 33.73 2.89
C ASP A 574 7.09 34.04 1.78
N ARG A 575 6.32 33.05 1.34
CA ARG A 575 5.28 33.20 0.32
C ARG A 575 4.14 32.21 0.60
N LYS A 576 2.94 32.74 0.80
CA LYS A 576 1.75 31.93 1.05
C LYS A 576 1.07 31.57 -0.27
N PRO A 577 0.65 30.31 -0.47
CA PRO A 577 -0.11 29.90 -1.66
C PRO A 577 -1.55 30.39 -1.55
N VAL A 578 -1.80 31.64 -1.93
CA VAL A 578 -3.06 32.37 -1.66
C VAL A 578 -4.26 31.65 -2.27
N ARG A 579 -4.12 31.08 -3.48
CA ARG A 579 -5.22 30.37 -4.13
C ARG A 579 -5.55 29.06 -3.45
N LEU A 580 -4.54 28.29 -3.04
CA LEU A 580 -4.75 27.06 -2.28
C LEU A 580 -5.43 27.35 -0.94
N ILE A 581 -4.96 28.36 -0.20
CA ILE A 581 -5.56 28.79 1.07
C ILE A 581 -7.03 29.18 0.86
N LYS A 582 -7.32 30.04 -0.11
CA LYS A 582 -8.71 30.42 -0.44
C LYS A 582 -9.56 29.23 -0.85
N GLY A 583 -8.98 28.29 -1.61
CA GLY A 583 -9.64 27.05 -2.01
C GLY A 583 -10.03 26.20 -0.82
N LEU A 584 -9.09 25.96 0.11
CA LEU A 584 -9.30 25.20 1.34
C LEU A 584 -10.29 25.90 2.29
N GLU A 585 -10.16 27.22 2.48
CA GLU A 585 -11.09 28.02 3.28
C GLU A 585 -12.50 27.97 2.70
N SER A 586 -12.64 28.17 1.39
CA SER A 586 -13.94 28.10 0.73
C SER A 586 -14.54 26.70 0.78
N PHE A 587 -13.71 25.66 0.65
CA PHE A 587 -14.17 24.27 0.73
C PHE A 587 -14.76 23.96 2.12
N SER A 588 -14.17 24.51 3.19
CA SER A 588 -14.69 24.37 4.56
C SER A 588 -16.04 25.05 4.81
N ASN A 589 -16.42 26.02 3.96
CA ASN A 589 -17.71 26.71 4.01
C ASN A 589 -18.82 25.98 3.24
N GLY A 590 -18.45 24.99 2.43
CA GLY A 590 -19.36 24.23 1.57
C GLY A 590 -19.12 24.46 0.08
N PHE A 591 -19.78 23.66 -0.74
CA PHE A 591 -19.64 23.66 -2.20
C PHE A 591 -20.97 23.32 -2.87
N ARG A 592 -21.05 23.59 -4.17
CA ARG A 592 -22.17 23.27 -5.04
C ARG A 592 -21.72 22.20 -6.01
N VAL A 593 -22.52 21.17 -6.19
CA VAL A 593 -22.26 20.05 -7.09
C VAL A 593 -23.30 20.09 -8.20
N GLY A 594 -22.86 20.46 -9.40
CA GLY A 594 -23.69 20.49 -10.59
C GLY A 594 -23.63 19.15 -11.33
N PHE A 595 -24.80 18.61 -11.67
CA PHE A 595 -24.97 17.43 -12.50
C PHE A 595 -25.69 17.83 -13.79
N HIS A 596 -25.12 17.43 -14.93
CA HIS A 596 -25.76 17.58 -16.22
C HIS A 596 -27.14 16.88 -16.23
N PRO A 597 -28.18 17.41 -16.89
CA PRO A 597 -29.53 16.81 -16.88
C PRO A 597 -29.60 15.40 -17.47
N SER A 598 -28.64 15.01 -18.31
CA SER A 598 -28.51 13.63 -18.80
C SER A 598 -27.80 12.68 -17.82
N SER A 599 -27.43 13.15 -16.62
CA SER A 599 -26.80 12.31 -15.59
C SER A 599 -27.85 11.37 -14.98
N SER A 600 -27.47 10.12 -14.75
CA SER A 600 -28.35 9.13 -14.09
C SER A 600 -28.80 9.61 -12.70
N PRO A 601 -30.04 9.29 -12.26
CA PRO A 601 -30.49 9.49 -10.88
C PRO A 601 -29.55 8.92 -9.81
N GLY A 602 -28.75 7.89 -10.13
CA GLY A 602 -27.72 7.37 -9.25
C GLY A 602 -26.58 8.36 -8.94
N CYS A 603 -26.34 9.36 -9.78
CA CYS A 603 -25.34 10.42 -9.54
C CYS A 603 -25.63 11.25 -8.28
N TRP A 604 -26.89 11.34 -7.88
CA TRP A 604 -27.32 12.11 -6.72
C TRP A 604 -26.79 11.53 -5.41
N ARG A 605 -26.39 10.24 -5.42
CA ARG A 605 -25.67 9.57 -4.33
C ARG A 605 -24.36 10.28 -3.99
N TYR A 606 -23.67 10.89 -4.96
CA TYR A 606 -22.47 11.69 -4.70
C TYR A 606 -22.78 12.95 -3.90
N GLY A 607 -23.88 13.66 -4.18
CA GLY A 607 -24.23 14.89 -3.44
C GLY A 607 -24.49 14.64 -1.95
N LEU A 608 -25.18 13.54 -1.63
CA LEU A 608 -25.44 13.13 -0.25
C LEU A 608 -24.20 12.58 0.46
N VAL A 609 -23.40 11.75 -0.22
CA VAL A 609 -22.07 11.32 0.27
C VAL A 609 -21.22 12.55 0.58
N LEU A 610 -21.19 13.51 -0.33
CA LEU A 610 -20.46 14.75 -0.18
C LEU A 610 -20.99 15.63 0.96
N SER A 611 -22.30 15.63 1.20
CA SER A 611 -22.92 16.36 2.32
C SER A 611 -22.53 15.82 3.70
N SER A 612 -22.26 14.52 3.78
CA SER A 612 -21.87 13.86 5.02
C SER A 612 -20.45 14.18 5.49
N ILE A 613 -19.65 14.78 4.61
CA ILE A 613 -18.24 15.14 4.85
C ILE A 613 -18.10 16.38 5.72
N LEU A 614 -19.08 17.29 5.68
CA LEU A 614 -19.05 18.52 6.48
C LEU A 614 -19.31 18.28 7.97
N ASP A 615 -19.38 17.02 8.40
CA ASP A 615 -19.58 16.56 9.77
C ASP A 615 -18.33 15.87 10.34
N VAL A 616 -18.16 15.96 11.66
CA VAL A 616 -16.95 15.55 12.39
C VAL A 616 -17.09 14.12 12.98
N ASP A 617 -18.30 13.54 13.01
CA ASP A 617 -18.57 12.24 13.65
C ASP A 617 -18.84 11.12 12.62
N TRP A 618 -17.80 10.32 12.34
CA TRP A 618 -17.68 9.27 11.32
C TRP A 618 -18.57 8.01 11.49
N ARG A 619 -19.69 8.05 12.24
CA ARG A 619 -20.25 6.83 12.86
C ARG A 619 -21.51 6.19 12.25
N TYR A 620 -21.87 6.33 10.98
CA TYR A 620 -23.10 5.66 10.48
C TYR A 620 -23.06 5.26 9.00
N SER A 621 -22.62 4.04 8.67
CA SER A 621 -22.63 3.49 7.30
C SER A 621 -23.91 2.68 6.98
N GLU A 622 -24.39 1.82 7.89
CA GLU A 622 -25.45 0.84 7.61
C GLU A 622 -26.86 1.45 7.42
N PHE A 623 -27.23 2.50 8.17
CA PHE A 623 -28.53 3.17 8.01
C PHE A 623 -28.59 4.05 6.75
N ARG A 624 -27.43 4.50 6.24
CA ARG A 624 -27.35 5.34 5.03
C ARG A 624 -27.66 4.53 3.79
N GLU A 625 -27.20 3.29 3.70
CA GLU A 625 -27.56 2.38 2.60
C GLU A 625 -29.06 2.09 2.60
N ALA A 626 -29.66 1.85 3.77
CA ALA A 626 -31.11 1.66 3.89
C ALA A 626 -31.92 2.90 3.48
N PHE A 627 -31.44 4.12 3.79
CA PHE A 627 -32.10 5.37 3.36
C PHE A 627 -32.03 5.57 1.83
N PHE A 628 -30.97 5.09 1.18
CA PHE A 628 -30.82 5.10 -0.28
C PHE A 628 -31.76 4.10 -0.97
N GLU A 629 -31.85 2.87 -0.46
CA GLU A 629 -32.80 1.86 -0.96
C GLU A 629 -34.26 2.35 -0.87
N ILE A 630 -34.56 3.19 0.13
CA ILE A 630 -35.90 3.80 0.32
C ILE A 630 -36.19 4.89 -0.72
N LEU A 631 -35.21 5.72 -1.09
CA LEU A 631 -35.42 6.85 -2.01
C LEU A 631 -35.29 6.46 -3.49
N PHE A 632 -34.52 5.41 -3.82
CA PHE A 632 -34.27 4.97 -5.19
C PHE A 632 -34.46 3.46 -5.37
N PRO A 633 -35.67 2.92 -5.14
CA PRO A 633 -35.90 1.47 -5.07
C PRO A 633 -35.90 0.74 -6.42
N GLU A 634 -36.02 1.45 -7.55
CA GLU A 634 -36.14 0.84 -8.90
C GLU A 634 -34.81 0.77 -9.68
N TYR A 635 -33.67 1.01 -9.02
CA TYR A 635 -32.38 1.02 -9.69
C TYR A 635 -31.76 -0.39 -9.73
N GLU A 636 -31.76 -1.04 -10.90
CA GLU A 636 -30.98 -2.26 -11.13
C GLU A 636 -29.48 -1.91 -11.27
N PRO A 637 -28.58 -2.55 -10.50
CA PRO A 637 -27.14 -2.27 -10.52
C PRO A 637 -26.40 -2.69 -11.82
N ASP A 638 -27.11 -3.17 -12.85
CA ASP A 638 -26.50 -3.86 -13.99
C ASP A 638 -26.71 -3.16 -15.36
N VAL A 639 -27.31 -1.96 -15.42
CA VAL A 639 -27.52 -1.24 -16.69
C VAL A 639 -26.89 0.16 -16.65
N LEU A 640 -25.86 0.37 -17.47
CA LEU A 640 -25.09 1.62 -17.55
C LEU A 640 -25.73 2.68 -18.48
N PRO A 641 -26.14 3.87 -18.00
CA PRO A 641 -26.17 5.08 -18.81
C PRO A 641 -24.79 5.74 -18.85
N GLN A 642 -24.49 6.54 -19.86
CA GLN A 642 -23.26 7.34 -19.93
C GLN A 642 -23.27 8.45 -18.86
N TYR A 643 -22.70 8.19 -17.69
CA TYR A 643 -22.62 9.17 -16.60
C TYR A 643 -21.63 10.28 -16.93
N ARG A 644 -22.06 11.53 -16.77
CA ARG A 644 -21.21 12.72 -16.89
C ARG A 644 -20.65 13.09 -15.52
N VAL A 645 -19.38 13.49 -15.47
CA VAL A 645 -18.70 13.90 -14.22
C VAL A 645 -19.38 15.14 -13.63
N PRO A 646 -19.67 15.16 -12.31
CA PRO A 646 -20.21 16.35 -11.67
C PRO A 646 -19.19 17.47 -11.67
N ALA A 647 -19.65 18.70 -11.89
CA ALA A 647 -18.81 19.87 -11.67
C ALA A 647 -18.98 20.35 -10.23
N ILE A 648 -17.87 20.65 -9.56
CA ILE A 648 -17.88 21.12 -8.17
C ILE A 648 -17.39 22.56 -8.16
N LEU A 649 -18.21 23.45 -7.61
CA LEU A 649 -17.89 24.86 -7.44
C LEU A 649 -17.94 25.24 -5.96
N PRO A 650 -17.17 26.23 -5.51
CA PRO A 650 -17.30 26.74 -4.16
C PRO A 650 -18.71 27.30 -3.90
N ALA A 651 -19.21 27.21 -2.66
CA ALA A 651 -20.57 27.65 -2.32
C ALA A 651 -20.83 29.14 -2.61
N ILE A 652 -19.79 29.96 -2.50
CA ILE A 652 -19.84 31.44 -2.65
C ILE A 652 -19.26 31.87 -4.02
N SER A 653 -19.10 30.95 -4.98
CA SER A 653 -18.56 31.29 -6.29
C SER A 653 -19.56 32.09 -7.13
N GLN A 654 -19.08 33.11 -7.86
CA GLN A 654 -19.86 33.89 -8.83
C GLN A 654 -20.13 33.13 -10.14
N MET A 655 -19.44 32.02 -10.39
CA MET A 655 -19.77 31.13 -11.52
C MET A 655 -21.06 30.39 -11.22
N GLU A 656 -22.01 30.43 -12.15
CA GLU A 656 -23.26 29.69 -12.09
C GLU A 656 -23.20 28.45 -12.98
N PHE A 657 -23.91 27.40 -12.56
CA PHE A 657 -24.15 26.26 -13.43
C PHE A 657 -25.19 26.66 -14.49
N PRO A 658 -25.19 26.01 -15.67
CA PRO A 658 -26.27 26.18 -16.63
C PRO A 658 -27.64 25.88 -15.99
N GLU A 659 -28.69 26.61 -16.40
CA GLU A 659 -30.02 26.54 -15.78
C GLU A 659 -30.66 25.14 -15.84
N ASP A 660 -30.28 24.34 -16.83
CA ASP A 660 -30.77 22.98 -17.05
C ASP A 660 -30.08 21.93 -16.16
N TRP A 661 -29.05 22.32 -15.39
CA TRP A 661 -28.34 21.40 -14.51
C TRP A 661 -29.00 21.26 -13.16
N VAL A 662 -28.93 20.04 -12.64
CA VAL A 662 -29.29 19.76 -11.25
C VAL A 662 -28.13 20.19 -10.36
N VAL A 663 -28.39 21.13 -9.46
CA VAL A 663 -27.36 21.63 -8.54
C VAL A 663 -27.70 21.21 -7.11
N ILE A 664 -26.78 20.47 -6.47
CA ILE A 664 -26.86 20.12 -5.06
C ILE A 664 -25.99 21.08 -4.26
N TYR A 665 -26.58 21.75 -3.27
CA TYR A 665 -25.86 22.59 -2.33
C TYR A 665 -25.43 21.77 -1.14
N VAL A 666 -24.12 21.75 -0.88
CA VAL A 666 -23.51 21.05 0.24
C VAL A 666 -22.93 22.11 1.17
N THR A 667 -23.70 22.50 2.19
CA THR A 667 -23.29 23.49 3.20
C THR A 667 -23.19 22.87 4.59
N ARG A 668 -22.36 23.47 5.45
CA ARG A 668 -22.14 22.97 6.82
C ARG A 668 -23.45 22.90 7.62
N LYS A 669 -24.33 23.90 7.43
CA LYS A 669 -25.64 23.96 8.08
C LYS A 669 -26.57 22.83 7.61
N GLN A 670 -26.61 22.54 6.30
CA GLN A 670 -27.43 21.46 5.73
C GLN A 670 -26.92 20.07 6.14
N GLY A 671 -25.60 19.85 6.19
CA GLY A 671 -25.02 18.61 6.71
C GLY A 671 -25.39 18.36 8.17
N THR A 672 -25.25 19.37 9.03
CA THR A 672 -25.69 19.27 10.44
C THR A 672 -27.19 19.05 10.58
N LEU A 673 -28.01 19.65 9.71
CA LEU A 673 -29.47 19.46 9.71
C LEU A 673 -29.85 18.03 9.29
N LEU A 674 -29.22 17.51 8.24
CA LEU A 674 -29.41 16.14 7.76
C LEU A 674 -29.04 15.13 8.84
N ASN A 675 -27.93 15.36 9.57
CA ASN A 675 -27.52 14.49 10.68
C ASN A 675 -28.47 14.59 11.87
N LYS A 676 -28.93 15.78 12.25
CA LYS A 676 -29.99 15.91 13.28
C LYS A 676 -31.26 15.16 12.89
N LEU A 677 -31.60 15.16 11.60
CA LEU A 677 -32.74 14.41 11.07
C LEU A 677 -32.49 12.90 11.18
N VAL A 678 -31.29 12.43 10.82
CA VAL A 678 -30.85 11.04 10.96
C VAL A 678 -30.81 10.60 12.44
N ASP A 679 -30.23 11.40 13.34
CA ASP A 679 -30.20 11.16 14.78
C ASP A 679 -31.61 11.09 15.37
N SER A 680 -32.52 11.95 14.91
CA SER A 680 -33.92 11.94 15.32
C SER A 680 -34.67 10.69 14.80
N LEU A 681 -34.29 10.18 13.62
CA LEU A 681 -34.80 8.92 13.06
C LEU A 681 -34.23 7.69 13.80
N LEU A 682 -32.98 7.74 14.24
CA LEU A 682 -32.32 6.71 15.05
C LEU A 682 -32.79 6.70 16.50
N ALA A 683 -33.23 7.85 17.04
CA ALA A 683 -33.81 8.01 18.37
C ALA A 683 -35.26 7.49 18.49
N GLY A 684 -35.66 6.51 17.69
CA GLY A 684 -36.91 5.77 17.85
C GLY A 684 -36.98 5.06 19.22
N PRO A 685 -38.18 4.84 19.78
CA PRO A 685 -38.38 4.67 21.20
C PRO A 685 -37.69 3.42 21.75
N CYS A 686 -36.67 3.61 22.60
CA CYS A 686 -36.21 2.62 23.55
C CYS A 686 -37.39 2.12 24.37
N ARG A 687 -37.80 0.85 24.16
CA ARG A 687 -38.71 0.17 25.07
C ARG A 687 -37.96 -0.17 26.37
N GLY A 688 -38.13 0.72 27.35
CA GLY A 688 -38.34 0.41 28.77
C GLY A 688 -37.14 -0.09 29.59
N GLY A 689 -36.64 0.77 30.49
CA GLY A 689 -35.78 0.33 31.59
C GLY A 689 -35.07 1.43 32.38
N ARG A 690 -35.82 2.13 33.25
CA ARG A 690 -35.41 2.95 34.42
C ARG A 690 -34.05 3.69 34.38
N ARG A 691 -34.13 5.03 34.33
CA ARG A 691 -33.45 5.93 35.29
C ARG A 691 -34.31 7.16 35.53
N GLU A 692 -34.60 7.40 36.81
CA GLU A 692 -35.42 8.52 37.27
C GLU A 692 -34.66 9.85 37.23
N ARG A 693 -35.39 10.86 36.76
CA ARG A 693 -35.45 12.27 37.19
C ARG A 693 -34.16 12.93 37.71
N GLY A 694 -33.61 13.79 36.87
CA GLY A 694 -32.97 15.04 37.29
C GLY A 694 -33.45 16.17 36.38
N ARG A 695 -34.30 17.06 36.91
CA ARG A 695 -34.67 18.34 36.27
C ARG A 695 -33.43 19.23 36.18
N TRP A 696 -33.08 19.71 34.99
CA TRP A 696 -32.54 21.05 34.82
C TRP A 696 -33.26 21.73 33.65
N SER A 697 -33.70 22.96 33.94
CA SER A 697 -34.42 23.85 33.05
C SER A 697 -33.50 24.96 32.55
N THR A 698 -34.04 25.69 31.57
CA THR A 698 -33.85 27.12 31.27
C THR A 698 -32.62 27.63 30.49
N ARG A 699 -32.99 28.15 29.31
CA ARG A 699 -32.72 29.50 28.75
C ARG A 699 -31.48 29.76 27.88
N THR A 700 -31.79 29.90 26.59
CA THR A 700 -31.59 31.09 25.75
C THR A 700 -30.20 31.69 25.61
N VAL A 701 -29.66 31.64 24.38
CA VAL A 701 -29.05 32.80 23.72
C VAL A 701 -29.71 32.94 22.34
N LEU A 702 -30.55 33.96 22.20
CA LEU A 702 -30.78 34.70 20.96
C LEU A 702 -29.84 35.92 20.97
N ASP A 703 -29.73 36.59 19.82
CA ASP A 703 -29.02 37.86 19.52
C ASP A 703 -27.53 37.82 19.14
N THR A 704 -27.04 38.54 18.12
CA THR A 704 -27.62 39.16 16.90
C THR A 704 -26.47 39.65 16.00
N ARG A 705 -26.78 39.82 14.70
CA ARG A 705 -26.23 40.80 13.73
C ARG A 705 -24.80 40.62 13.21
N LYS A 706 -24.73 40.34 11.91
CA LYS A 706 -23.86 41.07 10.99
C LYS A 706 -24.76 42.01 10.20
N ASP A 707 -24.39 43.27 10.18
CA ASP A 707 -24.99 44.28 9.32
C ASP A 707 -24.93 43.84 7.85
N ASP A 708 -26.04 44.09 7.18
CA ASP A 708 -26.20 44.47 5.78
C ASP A 708 -25.76 43.48 4.69
N VAL A 709 -26.65 43.10 3.76
CA VAL A 709 -27.15 43.97 2.68
C VAL A 709 -25.93 44.46 1.89
N LEU A 710 -25.82 44.13 0.61
CA LEU A 710 -26.84 44.46 -0.38
C LEU A 710 -27.37 43.23 -1.13
N GLY A 711 -28.52 42.74 -0.66
CA GLY A 711 -29.31 41.65 -1.23
C GLY A 711 -29.76 40.67 -0.14
N GLU A 712 -31.04 40.72 0.27
CA GLU A 712 -31.53 40.02 1.47
C GLU A 712 -31.33 38.49 1.42
N PRO A 713 -30.89 37.88 2.54
CA PRO A 713 -30.84 36.43 2.68
C PRO A 713 -32.25 35.86 2.79
N LEU A 714 -32.51 34.79 2.02
CA LEU A 714 -33.76 34.04 2.07
C LEU A 714 -34.20 33.84 3.53
N THR A 715 -35.39 34.32 3.84
CA THR A 715 -36.09 34.15 5.11
C THR A 715 -36.14 32.68 5.50
N TRP A 716 -36.30 32.39 6.79
CA TRP A 716 -36.46 31.01 7.29
C TRP A 716 -37.58 30.27 6.53
N LYS A 717 -38.63 31.02 6.18
CA LYS A 717 -39.74 30.55 5.37
C LYS A 717 -39.35 30.23 3.93
N GLU A 718 -38.48 31.03 3.31
CA GLU A 718 -37.98 30.77 1.95
C GLU A 718 -36.98 29.61 1.90
N GLN A 719 -36.18 29.39 2.94
CA GLN A 719 -35.29 28.22 3.06
C GLN A 719 -36.08 26.93 3.35
N GLU A 720 -37.12 27.05 4.16
CA GLU A 720 -38.10 25.98 4.42
C GLU A 720 -38.94 25.68 3.17
N ASP A 721 -39.36 26.71 2.42
CA ASP A 721 -40.08 26.57 1.15
C ASP A 721 -39.18 26.03 0.04
N GLN A 722 -37.87 26.33 0.01
CA GLN A 722 -36.92 25.69 -0.92
C GLN A 722 -36.64 24.23 -0.56
N THR A 723 -36.53 23.90 0.73
CA THR A 723 -36.34 22.51 1.19
C THR A 723 -37.61 21.69 0.98
N ARG A 724 -38.78 22.31 1.20
CA ARG A 724 -40.11 21.78 0.90
C ARG A 724 -40.32 21.63 -0.60
N LYS A 725 -39.92 22.61 -1.42
CA LYS A 725 -39.98 22.54 -2.88
C LYS A 725 -39.04 21.48 -3.43
N LEU A 726 -37.84 21.32 -2.88
CA LEU A 726 -36.93 20.22 -3.24
C LEU A 726 -37.52 18.86 -2.86
N ALA A 727 -38.13 18.74 -1.68
CA ALA A 727 -38.83 17.53 -1.26
C ALA A 727 -40.09 17.26 -2.12
N GLU A 728 -40.86 18.29 -2.46
CA GLU A 728 -42.04 18.23 -3.33
C GLU A 728 -41.65 17.95 -4.79
N ASP A 729 -40.53 18.49 -5.31
CA ASP A 729 -40.02 18.23 -6.66
C ASP A 729 -39.43 16.82 -6.78
N ILE A 730 -38.82 16.30 -5.70
CA ILE A 730 -38.40 14.89 -5.59
C ILE A 730 -39.64 13.97 -5.56
N ILE A 731 -40.68 14.34 -4.80
CA ILE A 731 -41.95 13.59 -4.71
C ILE A 731 -42.75 13.64 -6.02
N ASN A 732 -42.86 14.80 -6.65
CA ASN A 732 -43.58 15.00 -7.91
C ASN A 732 -42.80 14.42 -9.11
N GLY A 733 -41.46 14.43 -9.04
CA GLY A 733 -40.60 13.72 -9.98
C GLY A 733 -40.75 12.19 -9.90
N THR A 734 -41.01 11.65 -8.71
CA THR A 734 -41.35 10.22 -8.54
C THR A 734 -42.76 9.87 -9.01
N ASP A 735 -43.74 10.78 -8.89
CA ASP A 735 -45.12 10.54 -9.37
C ASP A 735 -45.25 10.58 -10.91
N HIS A 736 -44.37 11.32 -11.61
CA HIS A 736 -44.36 11.37 -13.08
C HIS A 736 -43.66 10.19 -13.77
N ILE A 737 -42.75 9.50 -13.06
CA ILE A 737 -41.94 8.40 -13.63
C ILE A 737 -42.56 7.03 -13.32
N CYS A 738 -43.18 6.86 -12.14
CA CYS A 738 -43.64 5.55 -11.68
C CYS A 738 -45.15 5.41 -11.85
N GLY A 739 -45.57 5.05 -13.07
CA GLY A 739 -46.93 4.63 -13.37
C GLY A 739 -47.38 3.47 -12.48
N GLY A 740 -48.08 3.81 -11.40
CA GLY A 740 -49.01 2.99 -10.61
C GLY A 740 -48.64 1.52 -10.38
N ASN A 741 -47.83 1.24 -9.35
CA ASN A 741 -48.06 0.09 -8.45
C ASN A 741 -47.04 0.01 -7.30
N TRP A 742 -47.19 0.87 -6.28
CA TRP A 742 -46.47 0.71 -5.01
C TRP A 742 -47.44 0.90 -3.84
N SER A 743 -48.14 -0.18 -3.44
CA SER A 743 -48.97 -0.21 -2.22
C SER A 743 -48.52 -1.23 -1.17
N LYS A 744 -47.39 -1.94 -1.38
CA LYS A 744 -46.98 -3.01 -0.46
C LYS A 744 -45.47 -3.14 -0.32
N ARG A 745 -44.84 -2.15 0.32
CA ARG A 745 -43.73 -2.34 1.28
C ARG A 745 -43.22 -0.96 1.68
N TRP A 746 -43.28 -0.70 2.98
CA TRP A 746 -43.03 0.58 3.66
C TRP A 746 -44.20 1.56 3.66
N ASP A 747 -44.63 1.84 4.88
CA ASP A 747 -45.86 2.53 5.20
C ASP A 747 -45.62 4.04 5.05
N LEU A 748 -45.93 4.59 3.88
CA LEU A 748 -45.99 6.04 3.59
C LEU A 748 -46.73 6.83 4.69
N HIS A 749 -47.66 6.16 5.38
CA HIS A 749 -48.36 6.67 6.55
C HIS A 749 -47.42 6.95 7.74
N ARG A 750 -46.34 6.18 7.91
CA ARG A 750 -45.35 6.30 8.99
C ARG A 750 -44.38 7.45 8.74
N LEU A 751 -43.95 7.65 7.50
CA LEU A 751 -43.12 8.78 7.08
C LEU A 751 -43.92 10.10 7.18
N ARG A 752 -45.19 10.09 6.73
CA ARG A 752 -46.12 11.21 6.91
C ARG A 752 -46.36 11.50 8.40
N LYS A 753 -46.61 10.49 9.25
CA LYS A 753 -46.77 10.66 10.71
C LYS A 753 -45.54 11.28 11.38
N LEU A 754 -44.33 10.89 10.98
CA LEU A 754 -43.09 11.43 11.51
C LEU A 754 -42.92 12.91 11.14
N LEU A 755 -43.23 13.28 9.90
CA LEU A 755 -43.22 14.68 9.44
C LEU A 755 -44.33 15.52 10.09
N THR A 756 -45.53 14.96 10.31
CA THR A 756 -46.63 15.62 11.05
C THR A 756 -46.28 15.85 12.52
N ASN A 757 -45.59 14.91 13.17
CA ASN A 757 -45.11 15.08 14.54
C ASN A 757 -44.01 16.14 14.65
N TYR A 758 -43.15 16.26 13.64
CA TYR A 758 -42.14 17.32 13.54
C TYR A 758 -42.80 18.71 13.36
N ARG A 759 -43.86 18.79 12.56
CA ARG A 759 -44.72 19.99 12.40
C ARG A 759 -45.37 20.46 13.70
N ARG A 760 -45.79 19.52 14.56
CA ARG A 760 -46.35 19.79 15.90
C ARG A 760 -45.31 20.29 16.91
N GLN A 761 -44.07 19.81 16.85
CA GLN A 761 -42.99 20.24 17.76
C GLN A 761 -42.52 21.67 17.49
N LEU A 762 -42.80 22.22 16.30
CA LEU A 762 -42.48 23.59 15.90
C LEU A 762 -43.59 24.61 16.22
N GLY A 763 -44.70 24.19 16.84
CA GLY A 763 -45.71 25.11 17.39
C GLY A 763 -46.66 25.76 16.37
N LEU A 764 -46.79 25.20 15.16
CA LEU A 764 -47.75 25.68 14.17
C LEU A 764 -49.15 25.09 14.46
N SER A 765 -50.13 25.91 14.84
CA SER A 765 -51.50 25.46 15.10
C SER A 765 -52.25 25.23 13.79
N GLU A 766 -52.96 24.10 13.71
CA GLU A 766 -54.08 23.91 12.79
C GLU A 766 -55.30 24.63 13.37
N ASP A 767 -55.91 25.53 12.62
CA ASP A 767 -57.37 25.55 12.49
C ASP A 767 -57.77 26.39 11.29
N TRP A 768 -58.52 25.78 10.37
CA TRP A 768 -59.96 26.03 10.27
C TRP A 768 -60.65 25.11 9.25
N GLY A 769 -61.77 24.53 9.71
CA GLY A 769 -62.85 23.98 8.89
C GLY A 769 -63.50 22.76 9.57
N ALA A 770 -64.70 22.82 10.17
CA ALA A 770 -65.73 23.84 10.16
C ALA A 770 -66.81 23.55 11.23
N THR A 771 -67.61 24.58 11.50
CA THR A 771 -69.02 24.58 11.97
C THR A 771 -69.37 24.19 13.41
N MET A 772 -69.78 25.23 14.16
CA MET A 772 -70.79 25.14 15.22
C MET A 772 -72.13 24.63 14.66
N SER A 773 -72.76 23.71 15.40
CA SER A 773 -74.20 23.69 15.60
C SER A 773 -74.49 24.09 17.05
N HIS A 774 -75.27 25.17 17.20
CA HIS A 774 -75.79 25.80 18.42
C HIS A 774 -74.83 26.54 19.36
#